data_AF-A0A4U0R875-F1
#
_entry.id   AF-A0A4U0R875-F1
#
_cell.length_a   1.000
_cell.length_b   1.000
_cell.length_c   1.000
_cell.angle_alpha   90.00
_cell.angle_beta   90.00
_cell.angle_gamma   90.00
#
_symmetry.space_group_name_H-M   'P 1'
#
loop_
_entity.id
_entity.type
_entity.pdbx_description
1 polymer ?
#
loop_
_entity_poly.entity_id
_entity_poly.type
_entity_poly.pdbx_seq_one_letter_code
_entity_poly.pdbx_strand_id
1 'polypeptide(L)'
;MARPRPLSLRRRILALALLMLLGAAALLVVFISDYANRASDRAFDRLLSASALSIAGAVQIEDGAVAVELPAAAFAMMSDQERVFYAVEDASGQHVTGYPDLTPDAALASSVTPVFVDAAHNGHPVRLVTVGRLVSTVEGTGWVTVRMAETLGARAALAAEIRRNALIPVAVLTALALVMVWVVIGRTFAPLDTIDQALRRRRPEDLSALDVPVPVEVQRLVEGLNGFMARLAVSMDRMGGLVAEAAHQVRNPLAALRAQSEMALSEPDEPALRARAARIHDLAVEASHLVSQLLMDATISHRMDTTMAQPLSLAAMVDEVLGRLDPDLAPRVSGRIDPAARAAVLRGDRIALREALRNLIDNALTYGAGPVLVEVAPAGPGRMTLSVLDRGPGIAEADKPRLMQRFVRGPAGAGHVGSGLGLDIARRVALAHGGTLILRDREGGGLAAVLDLPLADDEQQAPPDPAPRGTLSAGIALAALLALTLGASPLSAQPVQYPARPLPAGQEAPDRLLRIAGTTDTQLFVDFIEGFQDQNPGVAVSYAETDSNALYRGYLAGSLPEPPDLLISSASDLQFKLANDGHAQAHASPWTEGLPDWAHWRDEIFGFTFEPAVIVYNPRLIAPGTQPRSHTELASLLEQQPERFRGRVATYDIARSGVGHLLATQDQQISSQFWRLASAFGRVDARLSDSSPQIIDAVASGELALAYNVLGSYALARQAQGAPIGVIVPDDYVLALTRTMLIPQDAPAPDLARAFVDFTLSPAGQSIAAGRAALGSIRPGATGPWTQERIAAMGRGSVQPIALRPVLLVGLDPQRRSRFLTTWQEIVAPGVP
;
A
#
# COMPACT_ATOMS: atom_id res chain seq x y z
N MET A 1 10.15 -30.21 26.38
CA MET A 1 9.69 -29.04 25.60
C MET A 1 10.32 -27.78 26.17
N ALA A 2 11.02 -26.97 25.36
CA ALA A 2 11.50 -25.66 25.81
C ALA A 2 10.33 -24.67 25.81
N ARG A 3 10.04 -24.03 26.94
CA ARG A 3 9.07 -22.93 26.97
C ARG A 3 9.57 -21.80 26.05
N PRO A 4 8.73 -21.21 25.19
CA PRO A 4 9.13 -20.08 24.36
C PRO A 4 9.61 -18.95 25.27
N ARG A 5 10.79 -18.40 25.01
CA ARG A 5 11.34 -17.29 25.80
C ARG A 5 10.36 -16.10 25.70
N PRO A 6 9.89 -15.53 26.82
CA PRO A 6 8.99 -14.39 26.77
C PRO A 6 9.66 -13.22 26.06
N LEU A 7 8.94 -12.62 25.10
CA LEU A 7 9.37 -11.42 24.41
C LEU A 7 9.62 -10.29 25.42
N SER A 8 10.75 -9.58 25.30
CA SER A 8 11.06 -8.48 26.20
C SER A 8 9.96 -7.42 26.15
N LEU A 9 9.61 -6.84 27.32
CA LEU A 9 8.54 -5.85 27.44
C LEU A 9 8.74 -4.68 26.47
N ARG A 10 10.00 -4.21 26.31
CA ARG A 10 10.43 -3.22 25.32
C ARG A 10 10.02 -3.60 23.88
N ARG A 11 10.30 -4.84 23.43
CA ARG A 11 9.92 -5.33 22.10
C ARG A 11 8.40 -5.45 21.95
N ARG A 12 7.69 -5.87 23.00
CA ARG A 12 6.21 -5.99 22.98
C ARG A 12 5.53 -4.62 22.85
N ILE A 13 5.94 -3.64 23.64
CA ILE A 13 5.39 -2.27 23.59
C ILE A 13 5.74 -1.61 22.25
N LEU A 14 7.00 -1.75 21.79
CA LEU A 14 7.41 -1.24 20.48
C LEU A 14 6.58 -1.88 19.35
N ALA A 15 6.45 -3.20 19.32
CA ALA A 15 5.66 -3.89 18.29
C ALA A 15 4.18 -3.47 18.29
N LEU A 16 3.57 -3.29 19.48
CA LEU A 16 2.19 -2.80 19.59
C LEU A 16 2.05 -1.37 19.06
N ALA A 17 2.96 -0.47 19.44
CA ALA A 17 2.94 0.93 19.01
C ALA A 17 3.20 1.08 17.50
N LEU A 18 4.14 0.32 16.94
CA LEU A 18 4.39 0.25 15.50
C LEU A 18 3.16 -0.29 14.76
N LEU A 19 2.54 -1.38 15.25
CA LEU A 19 1.34 -1.96 14.64
C LEU A 19 0.15 -1.00 14.68
N MET A 20 -0.04 -0.28 15.79
CA MET A 20 -1.09 0.74 15.92
C MET A 20 -0.86 1.92 14.97
N LEU A 21 0.37 2.43 14.86
CA LEU A 21 0.71 3.52 13.93
C LEU A 21 0.56 3.09 12.47
N LEU A 22 1.03 1.90 12.11
CA LEU A 22 0.89 1.36 10.75
C LEU A 22 -0.57 1.05 10.40
N GLY A 23 -1.36 0.55 11.35
CA GLY A 23 -2.80 0.33 11.17
C GLY A 23 -3.58 1.64 10.99
N ALA A 24 -3.27 2.67 11.79
CA ALA A 24 -3.85 4.00 11.64
C ALA A 24 -3.45 4.65 10.30
N ALA A 25 -2.18 4.52 9.89
CA ALA A 25 -1.71 4.97 8.59
C ALA A 25 -2.43 4.26 7.44
N ALA A 26 -2.55 2.93 7.50
CA ALA A 26 -3.27 2.14 6.48
C ALA A 26 -4.75 2.56 6.37
N LEU A 27 -5.44 2.76 7.49
CA LEU A 27 -6.81 3.28 7.51
C LEU A 27 -6.90 4.67 6.86
N LEU A 28 -5.94 5.55 7.15
CA LEU A 28 -5.87 6.89 6.55
C LEU A 28 -5.57 6.83 5.04
N VAL A 29 -4.74 5.89 4.57
CA VAL A 29 -4.51 5.65 3.13
C VAL A 29 -5.79 5.22 2.42
N VAL A 30 -6.56 4.31 3.02
CA VAL A 30 -7.86 3.87 2.47
C VAL A 30 -8.83 5.07 2.41
N PHE A 31 -8.96 5.83 3.50
CA PHE A 31 -9.82 7.01 3.56
C PHE A 31 -9.44 8.08 2.53
N ILE A 32 -8.13 8.39 2.38
CA ILE A 32 -7.63 9.35 1.39
C ILE A 32 -7.92 8.88 -0.04
N SER A 33 -7.77 7.58 -0.31
CA SER A 33 -7.99 7.02 -1.66
C SER A 33 -9.48 7.07 -2.05
N ASP A 34 -10.37 6.70 -1.13
CA ASP A 34 -11.84 6.80 -1.28
C ASP A 34 -12.32 8.27 -1.36
N TYR A 35 -11.75 9.16 -0.54
CA TYR A 35 -12.02 10.60 -0.65
C TYR A 35 -11.59 11.18 -2.00
N ALA A 36 -10.38 10.85 -2.48
CA ALA A 36 -9.85 11.37 -3.74
C ALA A 36 -10.70 10.96 -4.95
N ASN A 37 -11.12 9.69 -5.01
CA ASN A 37 -12.00 9.19 -6.07
C ASN A 37 -13.35 9.94 -6.01
N ARG A 38 -14.04 9.93 -4.86
CA ARG A 38 -15.37 10.59 -4.73
C ARG A 38 -15.34 12.11 -4.90
N ALA A 39 -14.21 12.76 -4.59
CA ALA A 39 -14.03 14.20 -4.84
C ALA A 39 -13.92 14.47 -6.34
N SER A 40 -13.15 13.64 -7.06
CA SER A 40 -13.02 13.72 -8.52
C SER A 40 -14.35 13.42 -9.22
N ASP A 41 -15.01 12.30 -8.90
CA ASP A 41 -16.28 11.91 -9.51
C ASP A 41 -17.35 13.00 -9.37
N ARG A 42 -17.50 13.60 -8.18
CA ARG A 42 -18.45 14.70 -7.96
C ARG A 42 -18.11 15.97 -8.73
N ALA A 43 -16.84 16.22 -9.05
CA ALA A 43 -16.43 17.39 -9.82
C ALA A 43 -16.77 17.19 -11.31
N PHE A 44 -16.38 16.05 -11.87
CA PHE A 44 -16.62 15.71 -13.26
C PHE A 44 -18.10 15.42 -13.57
N ASP A 45 -18.81 14.68 -12.70
CA ASP A 45 -20.26 14.42 -12.87
C ASP A 45 -21.09 15.74 -12.86
N ARG A 46 -20.61 16.79 -12.20
CA ARG A 46 -21.23 18.13 -12.27
C ARG A 46 -21.01 18.80 -13.64
N LEU A 47 -19.80 18.74 -14.19
CA LEU A 47 -19.51 19.28 -15.53
C LEU A 47 -20.27 18.52 -16.61
N LEU A 48 -20.25 17.18 -16.54
CA LEU A 48 -20.98 16.30 -17.45
C LEU A 48 -22.50 16.55 -17.39
N SER A 49 -23.08 16.71 -16.19
CA SER A 49 -24.51 17.04 -16.08
C SER A 49 -24.86 18.46 -16.52
N ALA A 50 -24.01 19.47 -16.27
CA ALA A 50 -24.21 20.82 -16.80
C ALA A 50 -24.18 20.83 -18.34
N SER A 51 -23.29 20.05 -18.94
CA SER A 51 -23.15 19.89 -20.39
C SER A 51 -24.36 19.21 -21.01
N ALA A 52 -24.82 18.09 -20.45
CA ALA A 52 -26.03 17.40 -20.89
C ALA A 52 -27.30 18.25 -20.69
N LEU A 53 -27.42 18.97 -19.57
CA LEU A 53 -28.53 19.92 -19.33
C LEU A 53 -28.49 21.12 -20.30
N SER A 54 -27.31 21.56 -20.74
CA SER A 54 -27.18 22.61 -21.76
C SER A 54 -27.69 22.13 -23.12
N ILE A 55 -27.39 20.89 -23.52
CA ILE A 55 -27.95 20.27 -24.73
C ILE A 55 -29.47 20.10 -24.60
N ALA A 56 -29.95 19.58 -23.46
CA ALA A 56 -31.38 19.44 -23.16
C ALA A 56 -32.14 20.79 -23.12
N GLY A 57 -31.46 21.88 -22.82
CA GLY A 57 -31.99 23.25 -22.90
C GLY A 57 -32.12 23.79 -24.33
N ALA A 58 -31.33 23.26 -25.26
CA ALA A 58 -31.34 23.62 -26.69
C ALA A 58 -32.27 22.76 -27.55
N VAL A 59 -32.96 21.78 -26.95
CA VAL A 59 -34.01 20.99 -27.61
C VAL A 59 -35.22 21.87 -27.94
N GLN A 60 -35.59 21.87 -29.22
CA GLN A 60 -36.73 22.56 -29.79
C GLN A 60 -37.61 21.58 -30.59
N ILE A 61 -38.81 22.01 -30.97
CA ILE A 61 -39.68 21.28 -31.89
C ILE A 61 -39.83 22.13 -33.16
N GLU A 62 -39.44 21.57 -34.30
CA GLU A 62 -39.50 22.20 -35.62
C GLU A 62 -40.25 21.26 -36.57
N ASP A 63 -41.26 21.77 -37.27
CA ASP A 63 -42.15 21.02 -38.17
C ASP A 63 -42.74 19.72 -37.57
N GLY A 64 -42.91 19.69 -36.25
CA GLY A 64 -43.43 18.55 -35.49
C GLY A 64 -42.36 17.54 -35.02
N ALA A 65 -41.12 17.65 -35.52
CA ALA A 65 -40.00 16.79 -35.15
C ALA A 65 -39.12 17.41 -34.06
N VAL A 66 -38.34 16.57 -33.37
CA VAL A 66 -37.33 17.03 -32.39
C VAL A 66 -36.11 17.59 -33.12
N ALA A 67 -35.70 18.79 -32.71
CA ALA A 67 -34.57 19.51 -33.26
C ALA A 67 -33.63 19.96 -32.14
N VAL A 68 -32.31 19.85 -32.34
CA VAL A 68 -31.32 20.34 -31.38
C VAL A 68 -30.22 21.10 -32.12
N GLU A 69 -30.07 22.39 -31.82
CA GLU A 69 -28.85 23.11 -32.17
C GLU A 69 -27.84 22.95 -31.02
N LEU A 70 -26.88 22.04 -31.17
CA LEU A 70 -25.88 21.78 -30.12
C LEU A 70 -25.12 23.05 -29.70
N PRO A 71 -25.19 23.46 -28.42
CA PRO A 71 -24.43 24.61 -27.93
C PRO A 71 -22.94 24.29 -27.83
N ALA A 72 -22.09 25.13 -28.43
CA ALA A 72 -20.63 25.03 -28.27
C ALA A 72 -20.19 25.02 -26.79
N ALA A 73 -20.91 25.78 -25.94
CA ALA A 73 -20.70 25.83 -24.50
C ALA A 73 -20.81 24.46 -23.80
N ALA A 74 -21.67 23.55 -24.27
CA ALA A 74 -21.82 22.23 -23.69
C ALA A 74 -20.53 21.39 -23.83
N PHE A 75 -19.81 21.54 -24.94
CA PHE A 75 -18.57 20.82 -25.21
C PHE A 75 -17.35 21.56 -24.64
N ALA A 76 -17.40 22.90 -24.58
CA ALA A 76 -16.34 23.73 -23.99
C ALA A 76 -16.24 23.63 -22.45
N MET A 77 -17.27 23.10 -21.77
CA MET A 77 -17.22 22.78 -20.32
C MET A 77 -16.52 21.46 -20.00
N MET A 78 -16.24 20.62 -21.01
CA MET A 78 -15.64 19.31 -20.81
C MET A 78 -14.12 19.39 -20.68
N SER A 79 -13.50 18.30 -20.20
CA SER A 79 -12.04 18.24 -20.14
C SER A 79 -11.45 18.18 -21.54
N ASP A 80 -10.48 19.05 -21.81
CA ASP A 80 -9.68 19.02 -23.04
C ASP A 80 -8.89 17.71 -23.23
N GLN A 81 -8.83 16.85 -22.20
CA GLN A 81 -8.10 15.58 -22.23
C GLN A 81 -9.01 14.35 -22.25
N GLU A 82 -10.32 14.50 -22.49
CA GLU A 82 -11.28 13.37 -22.55
C GLU A 82 -11.92 13.21 -23.93
N ARG A 83 -12.21 11.96 -24.28
CA ARG A 83 -13.07 11.59 -25.41
C ARG A 83 -14.51 11.84 -25.01
N VAL A 84 -15.29 12.43 -25.92
CA VAL A 84 -16.65 12.89 -25.67
C VAL A 84 -17.61 12.27 -26.67
N PHE A 85 -18.71 11.74 -26.14
CA PHE A 85 -19.80 11.14 -26.90
C PHE A 85 -21.12 11.74 -26.43
N TYR A 86 -22.10 11.82 -27.32
CA TYR A 86 -23.44 12.31 -26.98
C TYR A 86 -24.47 11.66 -27.89
N ALA A 87 -25.71 11.57 -27.43
CA ALA A 87 -26.83 11.19 -28.28
C ALA A 87 -28.07 11.97 -27.85
N VAL A 88 -28.88 12.35 -28.82
CA VAL A 88 -30.24 12.82 -28.59
C VAL A 88 -31.19 11.82 -29.20
N GLU A 89 -32.15 11.35 -28.41
CA GLU A 89 -33.22 10.44 -28.81
C GLU A 89 -34.56 11.10 -28.50
N ASP A 90 -35.55 10.92 -29.37
CA ASP A 90 -36.88 11.49 -29.17
C ASP A 90 -37.71 10.72 -28.11
N ALA A 91 -38.99 11.09 -27.96
CA ALA A 91 -39.90 10.46 -27.02
C ALA A 91 -40.24 8.99 -27.32
N SER A 92 -39.96 8.51 -28.54
CA SER A 92 -40.09 7.10 -28.94
C SER A 92 -38.80 6.30 -28.76
N GLY A 93 -37.68 6.97 -28.46
CA GLY A 93 -36.34 6.39 -28.46
C GLY A 93 -35.69 6.38 -29.85
N GLN A 94 -36.27 7.06 -30.85
CA GLN A 94 -35.64 7.19 -32.16
C GLN A 94 -34.49 8.20 -32.09
N HIS A 95 -33.35 7.83 -32.68
CA HIS A 95 -32.16 8.70 -32.73
C HIS A 95 -32.41 9.97 -33.55
N VAL A 96 -32.09 11.12 -32.97
CA VAL A 96 -32.20 12.45 -33.59
C VAL A 96 -30.84 12.91 -34.11
N THR A 97 -29.81 12.93 -33.25
CA THR A 97 -28.44 13.30 -33.64
C THR A 97 -27.38 12.82 -32.62
N GLY A 98 -26.11 12.78 -33.03
CA GLY A 98 -24.98 12.29 -32.24
C GLY A 98 -24.56 10.86 -32.58
N TYR A 99 -24.24 10.06 -31.56
CA TYR A 99 -23.77 8.67 -31.67
C TYR A 99 -24.96 7.71 -31.41
N PRO A 100 -25.51 7.03 -32.44
CA PRO A 100 -26.71 6.19 -32.30
C PRO A 100 -26.48 4.91 -31.50
N ASP A 101 -25.22 4.49 -31.33
CA ASP A 101 -24.76 3.33 -30.59
C ASP A 101 -24.30 3.67 -29.16
N LEU A 102 -24.53 4.91 -28.69
CA LEU A 102 -24.24 5.31 -27.32
C LEU A 102 -25.24 4.70 -26.33
N THR A 103 -24.93 3.47 -25.91
CA THR A 103 -25.68 2.68 -24.91
C THR A 103 -27.17 2.48 -25.25
N PRO A 104 -27.53 1.91 -26.41
CA PRO A 104 -28.92 1.78 -26.86
C PRO A 104 -29.81 0.98 -25.90
N ASP A 105 -29.24 0.03 -25.13
CA ASP A 105 -29.96 -0.75 -24.11
C ASP A 105 -30.26 0.02 -22.81
N ALA A 106 -29.73 1.24 -22.65
CA ALA A 106 -30.01 2.06 -21.48
C ALA A 106 -31.46 2.57 -21.50
N ALA A 107 -32.07 2.73 -20.33
CA ALA A 107 -33.42 3.28 -20.24
C ALA A 107 -33.50 4.71 -20.83
N LEU A 108 -34.63 5.01 -21.49
CA LEU A 108 -34.97 6.37 -21.89
C LEU A 108 -35.20 7.25 -20.66
N ALA A 109 -34.98 8.55 -20.81
CA ALA A 109 -35.17 9.50 -19.73
C ALA A 109 -36.65 9.65 -19.36
N SER A 110 -36.92 9.74 -18.05
CA SER A 110 -38.26 9.93 -17.48
C SER A 110 -38.37 11.14 -16.55
N SER A 111 -37.28 11.90 -16.40
CA SER A 111 -37.24 13.14 -15.61
C SER A 111 -36.09 14.06 -16.06
N VAL A 112 -36.13 15.33 -15.63
CA VAL A 112 -35.02 16.29 -15.78
C VAL A 112 -33.80 15.98 -14.89
N THR A 113 -33.90 15.00 -13.99
CA THR A 113 -32.83 14.68 -13.03
C THR A 113 -31.72 13.88 -13.72
N PRO A 114 -30.45 14.31 -13.66
CA PRO A 114 -29.34 13.55 -14.21
C PRO A 114 -29.19 12.17 -13.55
N VAL A 115 -29.16 11.12 -14.36
CA VAL A 115 -28.86 9.74 -13.96
C VAL A 115 -27.50 9.37 -14.53
N PHE A 116 -26.60 8.88 -13.68
CA PHE A 116 -25.24 8.50 -14.08
C PHE A 116 -25.06 6.98 -14.08
N VAL A 117 -24.35 6.48 -15.10
CA VAL A 117 -24.04 5.06 -15.28
C VAL A 117 -22.60 4.92 -15.77
N ASP A 118 -21.87 3.94 -15.25
CA ASP A 118 -20.58 3.54 -15.81
C ASP A 118 -20.81 2.52 -16.92
N ALA A 119 -20.32 2.80 -18.13
CA ALA A 119 -20.53 1.99 -19.33
C ALA A 119 -19.21 1.81 -20.10
N ALA A 120 -19.28 1.17 -21.26
CA ALA A 120 -18.19 1.15 -22.23
C ALA A 120 -18.72 1.56 -23.61
N HIS A 121 -17.94 2.35 -24.35
CA HIS A 121 -18.22 2.76 -25.71
C HIS A 121 -16.90 2.84 -26.50
N ASN A 122 -16.89 2.35 -27.73
CA ASN A 122 -15.71 2.17 -28.58
C ASN A 122 -14.50 1.53 -27.87
N GLY A 123 -14.75 0.53 -27.02
CA GLY A 123 -13.72 -0.18 -26.25
C GLY A 123 -13.17 0.57 -25.04
N HIS A 124 -13.59 1.82 -24.80
CA HIS A 124 -13.16 2.63 -23.66
C HIS A 124 -14.22 2.63 -22.54
N PRO A 125 -13.82 2.57 -21.25
CA PRO A 125 -14.75 2.80 -20.16
C PRO A 125 -15.14 4.29 -20.12
N VAL A 126 -16.44 4.56 -19.99
CA VAL A 126 -17.02 5.90 -20.02
C VAL A 126 -17.99 6.13 -18.87
N ARG A 127 -18.04 7.37 -18.37
CA ARG A 127 -19.09 7.85 -17.48
C ARG A 127 -20.20 8.42 -18.35
N LEU A 128 -21.36 7.78 -18.37
CA LEU A 128 -22.57 8.26 -19.04
C LEU A 128 -23.42 9.09 -18.06
N VAL A 129 -23.98 10.19 -18.54
CA VAL A 129 -25.14 10.85 -17.93
C VAL A 129 -26.32 10.83 -18.89
N THR A 130 -27.52 10.60 -18.35
CA THR A 130 -28.79 10.68 -19.06
C THR A 130 -29.65 11.76 -18.39
N VAL A 131 -30.17 12.72 -19.17
CA VAL A 131 -31.13 13.75 -18.72
C VAL A 131 -32.33 13.78 -19.67
N GLY A 132 -33.52 14.05 -19.12
CA GLY A 132 -34.75 14.19 -19.92
C GLY A 132 -35.14 15.65 -20.12
N ARG A 133 -35.57 16.00 -21.34
CA ARG A 133 -36.31 17.23 -21.63
C ARG A 133 -37.76 16.88 -21.96
N LEU A 134 -38.70 17.35 -21.15
CA LEU A 134 -40.12 17.24 -21.49
C LEU A 134 -40.43 18.18 -22.66
N VAL A 135 -41.02 17.64 -23.73
CA VAL A 135 -41.50 18.39 -24.89
C VAL A 135 -42.95 18.04 -25.17
N SER A 136 -43.69 18.96 -25.75
CA SER A 136 -45.06 18.74 -26.23
C SER A 136 -45.09 18.94 -27.74
N THR A 137 -45.40 17.88 -28.47
CA THR A 137 -45.62 17.86 -29.92
C THR A 137 -47.12 17.77 -30.21
N VAL A 138 -47.49 17.78 -31.49
CA VAL A 138 -48.89 17.56 -31.93
C VAL A 138 -49.38 16.15 -31.59
N GLU A 139 -48.47 15.17 -31.54
CA GLU A 139 -48.79 13.76 -31.26
C GLU A 139 -48.87 13.45 -29.77
N GLY A 140 -48.30 14.29 -28.90
CA GLY A 140 -48.39 14.14 -27.45
C GLY A 140 -47.29 14.86 -26.68
N THR A 141 -47.26 14.63 -25.36
CA THR A 141 -46.15 15.09 -24.51
C THR A 141 -45.25 13.92 -24.17
N GLY A 142 -43.94 14.09 -24.33
CA GLY A 142 -42.95 13.03 -24.19
C GLY A 142 -41.60 13.56 -23.72
N TRP A 143 -40.70 12.64 -23.35
CA TRP A 143 -39.36 12.95 -22.87
C TRP A 143 -38.33 12.75 -23.98
N VAL A 144 -37.74 13.83 -24.48
CA VAL A 144 -36.51 13.76 -25.28
C VAL A 144 -35.39 13.33 -24.34
N THR A 145 -34.67 12.28 -24.71
CA THR A 145 -33.54 11.73 -23.96
C THR A 145 -32.25 12.34 -24.49
N VAL A 146 -31.49 12.99 -23.61
CA VAL A 146 -30.16 13.50 -23.92
C VAL A 146 -29.14 12.70 -23.12
N ARG A 147 -28.26 12.01 -23.83
CA ARG A 147 -27.13 11.25 -23.31
C ARG A 147 -25.84 11.99 -23.59
N MET A 148 -24.93 12.00 -22.63
CA MET A 148 -23.58 12.50 -22.80
C MET A 148 -22.61 11.62 -22.02
N ALA A 149 -21.47 11.28 -22.61
CA ALA A 149 -20.48 10.43 -21.98
C ALA A 149 -19.06 10.96 -22.19
N GLU A 150 -18.22 10.77 -21.18
CA GLU A 150 -16.78 11.04 -21.23
C GLU A 150 -15.98 9.81 -20.82
N THR A 151 -14.74 9.67 -21.31
CA THR A 151 -13.80 8.70 -20.75
C THR A 151 -13.39 9.04 -19.32
N LEU A 152 -12.75 8.09 -18.61
CA LEU A 152 -12.43 8.22 -17.18
C LEU A 152 -10.99 8.71 -16.89
N GLY A 153 -10.25 9.20 -17.88
CA GLY A 153 -8.81 9.44 -17.80
C GLY A 153 -8.41 10.62 -16.90
N ALA A 154 -8.91 11.82 -17.20
CA ALA A 154 -8.70 13.06 -16.46
C ALA A 154 -9.25 12.97 -15.04
N ARG A 155 -10.42 12.34 -14.83
CA ARG A 155 -10.95 12.11 -13.47
C ARG A 155 -10.09 11.14 -12.66
N ALA A 156 -9.53 10.09 -13.28
CA ALA A 156 -8.57 9.20 -12.63
C ALA A 156 -7.23 9.89 -12.34
N ALA A 157 -6.75 10.76 -13.24
CA ALA A 157 -5.55 11.56 -13.06
C ALA A 157 -5.69 12.55 -11.88
N LEU A 158 -6.80 13.29 -11.79
CA LEU A 158 -7.09 14.18 -10.66
C LEU A 158 -7.18 13.40 -9.34
N ALA A 159 -7.85 12.25 -9.33
CA ALA A 159 -7.91 11.38 -8.14
C ALA A 159 -6.51 10.85 -7.74
N ALA A 160 -5.66 10.51 -8.71
CA ALA A 160 -4.28 10.11 -8.46
C ALA A 160 -3.41 11.26 -7.93
N GLU A 161 -3.61 12.48 -8.43
CA GLU A 161 -2.94 13.69 -7.93
C GLU A 161 -3.34 14.02 -6.49
N ILE A 162 -4.65 14.10 -6.20
CA ILE A 162 -5.15 14.36 -4.83
C ILE A 162 -4.58 13.31 -3.87
N ARG A 163 -4.58 12.03 -4.28
CA ARG A 163 -4.02 10.91 -3.51
C ARG A 163 -2.51 11.08 -3.29
N ARG A 164 -1.73 11.37 -4.33
CA ARG A 164 -0.26 11.60 -4.23
C ARG A 164 0.06 12.74 -3.28
N ASN A 165 -0.58 13.90 -3.48
CA ASN A 165 -0.32 15.11 -2.73
C ASN A 165 -0.74 14.98 -1.25
N ALA A 166 -1.75 14.16 -0.94
CA ALA A 166 -2.16 13.84 0.44
C ALA A 166 -1.32 12.71 1.11
N LEU A 167 -0.89 11.69 0.35
CA LEU A 167 -0.14 10.56 0.91
C LEU A 167 1.32 10.90 1.26
N ILE A 168 1.98 11.81 0.54
CA ILE A 168 3.38 12.18 0.82
C ILE A 168 3.53 12.75 2.25
N PRO A 169 2.74 13.77 2.69
CA PRO A 169 2.79 14.26 4.07
C PRO A 169 2.47 13.18 5.11
N VAL A 170 1.49 12.30 4.84
CA VAL A 170 1.11 11.20 5.75
C VAL A 170 2.26 10.20 5.93
N ALA A 171 2.96 9.84 4.85
CA ALA A 171 4.11 8.96 4.91
C ALA A 171 5.27 9.59 5.71
N VAL A 172 5.56 10.87 5.50
CA VAL A 172 6.61 11.62 6.23
C VAL A 172 6.27 11.73 7.72
N LEU A 173 5.04 12.10 8.07
CA LEU A 173 4.60 12.20 9.47
C LEU A 173 4.57 10.83 10.17
N THR A 174 4.17 9.77 9.46
CA THR A 174 4.21 8.41 9.98
C THR A 174 5.66 7.97 10.23
N ALA A 175 6.58 8.18 9.28
CA ALA A 175 8.00 7.89 9.47
C ALA A 175 8.60 8.63 10.67
N LEU A 176 8.28 9.93 10.82
CA LEU A 176 8.69 10.74 11.97
C LEU A 176 8.14 10.19 13.29
N ALA A 177 6.87 9.78 13.33
CA ALA A 177 6.24 9.17 14.50
C ALA A 177 6.86 7.81 14.86
N LEU A 178 7.15 6.94 13.88
CA LEU A 178 7.81 5.66 14.10
C LEU A 178 9.23 5.84 14.67
N VAL A 179 10.00 6.80 14.14
CA VAL A 179 11.32 7.18 14.68
C VAL A 179 11.21 7.73 16.09
N MET A 180 10.25 8.62 16.35
CA MET A 180 10.01 9.20 17.67
C MET A 180 9.67 8.11 18.69
N VAL A 181 8.75 7.19 18.38
CA VAL A 181 8.39 6.06 19.23
C VAL A 181 9.58 5.15 19.51
N TRP A 182 10.40 4.84 18.49
CA TRP A 182 11.61 4.04 18.66
C TRP A 182 12.64 4.71 19.59
N VAL A 183 12.87 6.03 19.43
CA VAL A 183 13.77 6.81 20.29
C VAL A 183 13.24 6.93 21.72
N VAL A 184 11.95 7.24 21.90
CA VAL A 184 11.32 7.39 23.22
C VAL A 184 11.35 6.07 23.98
N ILE A 185 10.85 4.97 23.40
CA ILE A 185 10.89 3.65 24.03
C ILE A 185 12.35 3.22 24.28
N GLY A 186 13.28 3.55 23.38
CA GLY A 186 14.70 3.32 23.57
C GLY A 186 15.27 4.03 24.83
N ARG A 187 14.88 5.28 25.07
CA ARG A 187 15.33 6.06 26.23
C ARG A 187 14.61 5.70 27.53
N THR A 188 13.29 5.49 27.50
CA THR A 188 12.49 5.16 28.71
C THR A 188 12.97 3.88 29.39
N PHE A 189 13.41 2.87 28.62
CA PHE A 189 13.87 1.60 29.18
C PHE A 189 15.39 1.53 29.45
N ALA A 190 16.19 2.51 28.99
CA ALA A 190 17.64 2.50 29.16
C ALA A 190 18.13 2.43 30.63
N PRO A 191 17.47 3.05 31.64
CA PRO A 191 17.87 2.91 33.04
C PRO A 191 17.82 1.47 33.56
N LEU A 192 16.92 0.62 33.04
CA LEU A 192 16.86 -0.79 33.44
C LEU A 192 18.07 -1.58 32.94
N ASP A 193 18.53 -1.29 31.71
CA ASP A 193 19.77 -1.88 31.16
C ASP A 193 20.99 -1.41 31.99
N THR A 194 20.96 -0.20 32.55
CA THR A 194 22.00 0.30 33.48
C THR A 194 21.99 -0.47 34.81
N ILE A 195 20.82 -0.74 35.39
CA ILE A 195 20.70 -1.55 36.63
C ILE A 195 21.15 -3.00 36.40
N ASP A 196 20.76 -3.64 35.30
CA ASP A 196 21.20 -5.00 34.95
C ASP A 196 22.73 -5.06 34.79
N GLN A 197 23.35 -4.08 34.13
CA GLN A 197 24.81 -4.00 34.04
C GLN A 197 25.49 -3.74 35.39
N ALA A 198 24.94 -2.86 36.22
CA ALA A 198 25.46 -2.59 37.56
C ALA A 198 25.43 -3.84 38.45
N LEU A 199 24.36 -4.62 38.37
CA LEU A 199 24.23 -5.90 39.09
C LEU A 199 25.16 -6.99 38.53
N ARG A 200 25.23 -7.17 37.21
CA ARG A 200 26.10 -8.17 36.57
C ARG A 200 27.59 -7.95 36.81
N ARG A 201 28.00 -6.71 37.10
CA ARG A 201 29.41 -6.35 37.35
C ARG A 201 29.82 -6.44 38.82
N ARG A 202 28.88 -6.61 39.75
CA ARG A 202 29.18 -6.77 41.18
C ARG A 202 29.78 -8.15 41.48
N ARG A 203 30.65 -8.18 42.48
CA ARG A 203 31.21 -9.42 43.04
C ARG A 203 30.17 -10.08 43.95
N PRO A 204 30.19 -11.41 44.15
CA PRO A 204 29.24 -12.11 45.02
C PRO A 204 29.22 -11.58 46.47
N GLU A 205 30.34 -11.05 46.96
CA GLU A 205 30.46 -10.44 48.31
C GLU A 205 30.00 -8.97 48.39
N ASP A 206 29.78 -8.28 47.27
CA ASP A 206 29.54 -6.83 47.23
C ASP A 206 28.06 -6.48 47.45
N LEU A 207 27.69 -6.44 48.73
CA LEU A 207 26.34 -6.10 49.22
C LEU A 207 26.15 -4.59 49.49
N SER A 208 27.03 -3.72 48.98
CA SER A 208 26.88 -2.26 49.09
C SER A 208 25.61 -1.75 48.40
N ALA A 209 25.07 -0.60 48.82
CA ALA A 209 23.88 -0.03 48.20
C ALA A 209 24.08 0.26 46.70
N LEU A 210 23.05 0.00 45.89
CA LEU A 210 23.01 0.33 44.48
C LEU A 210 22.68 1.81 44.32
N ASP A 211 23.70 2.62 44.01
CA ASP A 211 23.59 4.05 43.74
C ASP A 211 23.71 4.30 42.23
N VAL A 212 22.55 4.42 41.56
CA VAL A 212 22.43 4.64 40.12
C VAL A 212 21.30 5.64 39.91
N PRO A 213 21.46 6.70 39.10
CA PRO A 213 20.37 7.63 38.81
C PRO A 213 19.26 6.93 38.01
N VAL A 214 18.10 6.76 38.64
CA VAL A 214 16.94 6.05 38.07
C VAL A 214 15.65 6.90 38.14
N PRO A 215 14.68 6.68 37.24
CA PRO A 215 13.36 7.34 37.32
C PRO A 215 12.58 6.95 38.58
N VAL A 216 11.63 7.78 39.00
CA VAL A 216 10.79 7.60 40.20
C VAL A 216 9.97 6.31 40.18
N GLU A 217 9.61 5.81 38.99
CA GLU A 217 8.92 4.53 38.79
C GLU A 217 9.79 3.34 39.18
N VAL A 218 11.11 3.46 39.05
CA VAL A 218 12.10 2.41 39.32
C VAL A 218 12.77 2.60 40.68
N GLN A 219 12.75 3.81 41.23
CA GLN A 219 13.33 4.14 42.53
C GLN A 219 12.87 3.19 43.66
N ARG A 220 11.56 2.91 43.76
CA ARG A 220 11.02 1.96 44.77
C ARG A 220 11.54 0.54 44.62
N LEU A 221 11.92 0.11 43.40
CA LEU A 221 12.55 -1.19 43.17
C LEU A 221 14.01 -1.19 43.66
N VAL A 222 14.75 -0.09 43.42
CA VAL A 222 16.13 0.08 43.91
C VAL A 222 16.16 0.15 45.44
N GLU A 223 15.22 0.87 46.07
CA GLU A 223 15.05 0.91 47.54
C GLU A 223 14.75 -0.48 48.11
N GLY A 224 13.83 -1.24 47.50
CA GLY A 224 13.52 -2.61 47.90
C GLY A 224 14.70 -3.57 47.77
N LEU A 225 15.48 -3.43 46.69
CA LEU A 225 16.71 -4.20 46.45
C LEU A 225 17.81 -3.84 47.45
N ASN A 226 18.04 -2.55 47.73
CA ASN A 226 19.00 -2.09 48.73
C ASN A 226 18.62 -2.57 50.14
N GLY A 227 17.32 -2.54 50.47
CA GLY A 227 16.80 -3.12 51.72
C GLY A 227 16.98 -4.64 51.81
N PHE A 228 16.91 -5.37 50.69
CA PHE A 228 17.24 -6.79 50.64
C PHE A 228 18.75 -7.04 50.83
N MET A 229 19.60 -6.30 50.12
CA MET A 229 21.07 -6.39 50.24
C MET A 229 21.53 -6.13 51.67
N ALA A 230 20.97 -5.12 52.34
CA ALA A 230 21.25 -4.81 53.75
C ALA A 230 20.84 -5.96 54.69
N ARG A 231 19.65 -6.56 54.50
CA ARG A 231 19.23 -7.74 55.29
C ARG A 231 20.11 -8.96 55.02
N LEU A 232 20.54 -9.16 53.78
CA LEU A 232 21.44 -10.26 53.41
C LEU A 232 22.83 -10.08 54.04
N ALA A 233 23.36 -8.85 54.07
CA ALA A 233 24.63 -8.54 54.73
C ALA A 233 24.57 -8.85 56.24
N VAL A 234 23.49 -8.44 56.93
CA VAL A 234 23.27 -8.78 58.35
C VAL A 234 23.13 -10.29 58.57
N SER A 235 22.54 -11.03 57.62
CA SER A 235 22.41 -12.48 57.70
C SER A 235 23.77 -13.19 57.52
N MET A 236 24.56 -12.75 56.53
CA MET A 236 25.92 -13.24 56.27
C MET A 236 26.86 -12.99 57.46
N ASP A 237 26.81 -11.80 58.06
CA ASP A 237 27.61 -11.44 59.23
C ASP A 237 27.29 -12.33 60.44
N ARG A 238 26.00 -12.59 60.70
CA ARG A 238 25.56 -13.55 61.74
C ARG A 238 26.05 -14.98 61.49
N MET A 239 26.03 -15.44 60.24
CA MET A 239 26.59 -16.76 59.90
C MET A 239 28.11 -16.79 60.12
N GLY A 240 28.83 -15.74 59.74
CA GLY A 240 30.26 -15.59 60.00
C GLY A 240 30.60 -15.66 61.48
N GLY A 241 29.86 -14.93 62.32
CA GLY A 241 30.00 -14.96 63.78
C GLY A 241 29.77 -16.35 64.40
N LEU A 242 28.73 -17.06 63.95
CA LEU A 242 28.45 -18.44 64.41
C LEU A 242 29.57 -19.43 64.02
N VAL A 243 30.12 -19.32 62.81
CA VAL A 243 31.24 -20.17 62.36
C VAL A 243 32.51 -19.87 63.17
N ALA A 244 32.79 -18.60 63.48
CA ALA A 244 33.93 -18.22 64.30
C ALA A 244 33.84 -18.76 65.73
N GLU A 245 32.68 -18.63 66.38
CA GLU A 245 32.44 -19.15 67.73
C GLU A 245 32.54 -20.68 67.78
N ALA A 246 31.92 -21.38 66.83
CA ALA A 246 32.01 -22.84 66.72
C ALA A 246 33.47 -23.33 66.55
N ALA A 247 34.27 -22.62 65.74
CA ALA A 247 35.69 -22.92 65.58
C ALA A 247 36.49 -22.74 66.89
N HIS A 248 36.16 -21.71 67.69
CA HIS A 248 36.77 -21.51 69.01
C HIS A 248 36.39 -22.63 70.00
N GLN A 249 35.11 -22.99 70.07
CA GLN A 249 34.62 -24.03 70.99
C GLN A 249 35.20 -25.41 70.70
N VAL A 250 35.44 -25.77 69.42
CA VAL A 250 36.10 -27.03 69.04
C VAL A 250 37.60 -27.02 69.34
N ARG A 251 38.26 -25.86 69.29
CA ARG A 251 39.73 -25.73 69.46
C ARG A 251 40.19 -25.99 70.90
N ASN A 252 39.38 -25.61 71.89
CA ASN A 252 39.70 -25.78 73.31
C ASN A 252 39.82 -27.26 73.77
N PRO A 253 38.84 -28.15 73.55
CA PRO A 253 38.96 -29.55 73.95
C PRO A 253 40.06 -30.28 73.16
N LEU A 254 40.28 -29.94 71.88
CA LEU A 254 41.40 -30.49 71.10
C LEU A 254 42.77 -30.09 71.68
N ALA A 255 42.91 -28.86 72.20
CA ALA A 255 44.13 -28.43 72.88
C ALA A 255 44.35 -29.19 74.21
N ALA A 256 43.29 -29.40 75.00
CA ALA A 256 43.36 -30.16 76.24
C ALA A 256 43.68 -31.66 76.02
N LEU A 257 43.06 -32.27 75.01
CA LEU A 257 43.31 -33.66 74.59
C LEU A 257 44.77 -33.84 74.15
N ARG A 258 45.29 -32.90 73.35
CA ARG A 258 46.70 -32.88 72.94
C ARG A 258 47.64 -32.81 74.15
N ALA A 259 47.38 -31.92 75.11
CA ALA A 259 48.22 -31.79 76.30
C ALA A 259 48.21 -33.06 77.19
N GLN A 260 47.08 -33.74 77.33
CA GLN A 260 47.01 -35.03 78.04
C GLN A 260 47.74 -36.15 77.27
N SER A 261 47.66 -36.14 75.94
CA SER A 261 48.40 -37.08 75.08
C SER A 261 49.92 -36.89 75.19
N GLU A 262 50.41 -35.65 75.14
CA GLU A 262 51.82 -35.31 75.33
C GLU A 262 52.32 -35.76 76.72
N MET A 263 51.54 -35.56 77.79
CA MET A 263 51.89 -36.05 79.14
C MET A 263 51.85 -37.58 79.30
N ALA A 264 51.00 -38.29 78.55
CA ALA A 264 50.90 -39.74 78.62
C ALA A 264 52.10 -40.44 77.95
N LEU A 265 52.65 -39.86 76.87
CA LEU A 265 53.81 -40.40 76.16
C LEU A 265 55.10 -40.45 77.00
N SER A 266 55.15 -39.72 78.11
CA SER A 266 56.30 -39.63 79.03
C SER A 266 56.05 -40.22 80.42
N GLU A 267 54.95 -40.93 80.64
CA GLU A 267 54.56 -41.49 81.96
C GLU A 267 55.10 -42.93 82.14
N PRO A 268 56.08 -43.18 83.03
CA PRO A 268 56.67 -44.51 83.20
C PRO A 268 55.87 -45.47 84.10
N ASP A 269 54.89 -44.97 84.86
CA ASP A 269 54.08 -45.78 85.78
C ASP A 269 52.81 -46.31 85.10
N GLU A 270 52.64 -47.64 85.07
CA GLU A 270 51.56 -48.28 84.30
C GLU A 270 50.14 -47.92 84.81
N PRO A 271 49.85 -47.89 86.13
CA PRO A 271 48.58 -47.35 86.66
C PRO A 271 48.33 -45.89 86.27
N ALA A 272 49.33 -45.00 86.41
CA ALA A 272 49.19 -43.60 86.04
C ALA A 272 48.96 -43.39 84.53
N LEU A 273 49.68 -44.13 83.70
CA LEU A 273 49.50 -44.16 82.24
C LEU A 273 48.08 -44.61 81.88
N ARG A 274 47.57 -45.67 82.51
CA ARG A 274 46.21 -46.19 82.28
C ARG A 274 45.15 -45.16 82.69
N ALA A 275 45.37 -44.40 83.77
CA ALA A 275 44.51 -43.29 84.18
C ALA A 275 44.59 -42.05 83.25
N ARG A 276 45.74 -41.77 82.63
CA ARG A 276 45.87 -40.73 81.59
C ARG A 276 45.22 -41.15 80.27
N ALA A 277 45.38 -42.40 79.86
CA ALA A 277 44.71 -42.97 78.69
C ALA A 277 43.19 -42.89 78.82
N ALA A 278 42.64 -43.19 80.00
CA ALA A 278 41.23 -42.96 80.32
C ALA A 278 40.84 -41.48 80.15
N ARG A 279 41.59 -40.53 80.73
CA ARG A 279 41.30 -39.08 80.54
C ARG A 279 41.40 -38.61 79.09
N ILE A 280 42.30 -39.15 78.28
CA ILE A 280 42.38 -38.85 76.84
C ILE A 280 41.14 -39.39 76.13
N HIS A 281 40.69 -40.60 76.47
CA HIS A 281 39.46 -41.17 75.95
C HIS A 281 38.23 -40.33 76.35
N ASP A 282 38.11 -39.93 77.62
CA ASP A 282 37.03 -39.08 78.11
C ASP A 282 36.99 -37.73 77.38
N LEU A 283 38.14 -37.06 77.20
CA LEU A 283 38.25 -35.82 76.43
C LEU A 283 37.97 -36.01 74.93
N ALA A 284 38.30 -37.17 74.36
CA ALA A 284 37.98 -37.49 72.96
C ALA A 284 36.47 -37.73 72.78
N VAL A 285 35.84 -38.39 73.74
CA VAL A 285 34.38 -38.59 73.80
C VAL A 285 33.68 -37.25 74.00
N GLU A 286 34.16 -36.38 74.89
CA GLU A 286 33.63 -35.02 75.11
C GLU A 286 33.77 -34.14 73.85
N ALA A 287 34.94 -34.14 73.20
CA ALA A 287 35.15 -33.42 71.94
C ALA A 287 34.25 -33.95 70.81
N SER A 288 34.10 -35.28 70.72
CA SER A 288 33.21 -35.92 69.75
C SER A 288 31.73 -35.59 70.02
N HIS A 289 31.33 -35.51 71.29
CA HIS A 289 30.00 -35.04 71.68
C HIS A 289 29.78 -33.57 71.34
N LEU A 290 30.76 -32.69 71.57
CA LEU A 290 30.65 -31.26 71.23
C LEU A 290 30.57 -31.05 69.72
N VAL A 291 31.39 -31.77 68.93
CA VAL A 291 31.32 -31.75 67.46
C VAL A 291 29.98 -32.31 66.98
N SER A 292 29.50 -33.42 67.56
CA SER A 292 28.18 -33.98 67.24
C SER A 292 27.06 -33.00 67.58
N GLN A 293 27.16 -32.28 68.70
CA GLN A 293 26.19 -31.28 69.14
C GLN A 293 26.13 -30.07 68.20
N LEU A 294 27.29 -29.52 67.82
CA LEU A 294 27.39 -28.42 66.85
C LEU A 294 26.87 -28.84 65.46
N LEU A 295 27.20 -30.06 65.02
CA LEU A 295 26.68 -30.62 63.77
C LEU A 295 25.17 -30.90 63.84
N MET A 296 24.62 -31.37 64.96
CA MET A 296 23.18 -31.59 65.13
C MET A 296 22.39 -30.27 65.14
N ASP A 297 22.82 -29.25 65.88
CA ASP A 297 22.14 -27.95 65.93
C ASP A 297 22.16 -27.27 64.54
N ALA A 298 23.28 -27.36 63.80
CA ALA A 298 23.38 -26.86 62.43
C ALA A 298 22.53 -27.67 61.43
N THR A 299 22.57 -29.01 61.49
CA THR A 299 21.92 -29.88 60.51
C THR A 299 20.40 -29.91 60.68
N ILE A 300 19.90 -29.89 61.91
CA ILE A 300 18.44 -29.93 62.18
C ILE A 300 17.82 -28.56 61.88
N SER A 301 18.42 -27.45 62.33
CA SER A 301 17.87 -26.11 62.07
C SER A 301 17.83 -25.79 60.57
N HIS A 302 18.89 -26.09 59.83
CA HIS A 302 18.94 -25.78 58.39
C HIS A 302 18.01 -26.67 57.54
N ARG A 303 17.80 -27.94 57.92
CA ARG A 303 16.89 -28.83 57.20
C ARG A 303 15.41 -28.52 57.44
N MET A 304 15.04 -28.15 58.67
CA MET A 304 13.64 -27.88 59.03
C MET A 304 13.07 -26.62 58.35
N ASP A 305 13.89 -25.61 58.06
CA ASP A 305 13.45 -24.39 57.36
C ASP A 305 13.40 -24.53 55.82
N THR A 306 14.03 -25.55 55.22
CA THR A 306 14.35 -25.53 53.77
C THR A 306 13.95 -26.78 52.97
N THR A 307 13.54 -27.89 53.60
CA THR A 307 13.38 -29.18 52.90
C THR A 307 11.92 -29.54 52.61
N MET A 308 11.58 -29.77 51.33
CA MET A 308 10.23 -30.21 50.94
C MET A 308 9.97 -31.70 51.24
N ALA A 309 8.80 -32.00 51.81
CA ALA A 309 8.39 -33.34 52.23
C ALA A 309 8.25 -34.34 51.07
N GLN A 310 9.03 -35.43 51.13
CA GLN A 310 9.09 -36.48 50.10
C GLN A 310 8.23 -37.70 50.47
N PRO A 311 7.67 -38.44 49.49
CA PRO A 311 6.95 -39.69 49.75
C PRO A 311 7.87 -40.76 50.36
N LEU A 312 7.45 -41.32 51.49
CA LEU A 312 8.19 -42.27 52.33
C LEU A 312 7.26 -43.41 52.79
N SER A 313 7.61 -44.66 52.51
CA SER A 313 7.01 -45.81 53.20
C SER A 313 7.54 -45.89 54.63
N LEU A 314 6.64 -45.81 55.62
CA LEU A 314 6.98 -45.98 57.03
C LEU A 314 7.48 -47.40 57.31
N ALA A 315 6.89 -48.41 56.68
CA ALA A 315 7.28 -49.81 56.84
C ALA A 315 8.73 -50.05 56.41
N ALA A 316 9.12 -49.59 55.22
CA ALA A 316 10.48 -49.74 54.71
C ALA A 316 11.53 -48.99 55.56
N MET A 317 11.14 -47.91 56.24
CA MET A 317 12.00 -47.20 57.19
C MET A 317 12.18 -47.99 58.50
N VAL A 318 11.11 -48.58 59.04
CA VAL A 318 11.17 -49.42 60.25
C VAL A 318 12.01 -50.66 60.00
N ASP A 319 11.79 -51.36 58.87
CA ASP A 319 12.58 -52.52 58.46
C ASP A 319 14.08 -52.16 58.31
N GLU A 320 14.41 -50.98 57.75
CA GLU A 320 15.81 -50.49 57.65
C GLU A 320 16.46 -50.26 59.02
N VAL A 321 15.71 -49.75 60.01
CA VAL A 321 16.25 -49.48 61.36
C VAL A 321 16.42 -50.78 62.14
N LEU A 322 15.44 -51.68 62.10
CA LEU A 322 15.51 -52.98 62.77
C LEU A 322 16.64 -53.85 62.20
N GLY A 323 16.84 -53.85 60.88
CA GLY A 323 17.93 -54.57 60.20
C GLY A 323 19.34 -54.01 60.43
N ARG A 324 19.50 -52.94 61.23
CA ARG A 324 20.80 -52.34 61.58
C ARG A 324 21.05 -52.27 63.09
N LEU A 325 20.22 -52.94 63.90
CA LEU A 325 20.50 -53.11 65.32
C LEU A 325 21.72 -54.00 65.53
N ASP A 326 22.42 -53.77 66.64
CA ASP A 326 23.55 -54.59 67.07
C ASP A 326 23.13 -56.07 67.22
N PRO A 327 23.89 -57.06 66.71
CA PRO A 327 23.56 -58.48 66.83
C PRO A 327 23.21 -58.95 68.25
N ASP A 328 23.80 -58.37 69.29
CA ASP A 328 23.53 -58.73 70.69
C ASP A 328 22.20 -58.13 71.21
N LEU A 329 21.71 -57.06 70.58
CA LEU A 329 20.47 -56.36 70.94
C LEU A 329 19.29 -56.72 70.03
N ALA A 330 19.55 -57.13 68.78
CA ALA A 330 18.54 -57.49 67.79
C ALA A 330 17.54 -58.56 68.27
N PRO A 331 17.90 -59.63 69.01
CA PRO A 331 16.94 -60.60 69.55
C PRO A 331 15.93 -60.01 70.54
N ARG A 332 16.22 -58.84 71.12
CA ARG A 332 15.34 -58.14 72.06
C ARG A 332 14.34 -57.21 71.38
N VAL A 333 14.49 -56.91 70.09
CA VAL A 333 13.60 -55.98 69.37
C VAL A 333 12.85 -56.72 68.27
N SER A 334 11.53 -56.56 68.25
CA SER A 334 10.64 -57.15 67.24
C SER A 334 9.82 -56.08 66.52
N GLY A 335 9.56 -56.28 65.23
CA GLY A 335 8.72 -55.39 64.42
C GLY A 335 7.36 -56.02 64.11
N ARG A 336 6.27 -55.30 64.37
CA ARG A 336 4.92 -55.65 63.91
C ARG A 336 4.36 -54.51 63.05
N ILE A 337 4.30 -54.73 61.74
CA ILE A 337 3.79 -53.74 60.79
C ILE A 337 2.48 -54.29 60.22
N ASP A 338 1.39 -53.57 60.43
CA ASP A 338 0.07 -53.91 59.90
C ASP A 338 0.09 -53.97 58.35
N PRO A 339 -0.61 -54.93 57.70
CA PRO A 339 -0.66 -55.01 56.24
C PRO A 339 -1.15 -53.73 55.55
N ALA A 340 -2.11 -53.00 56.13
CA ALA A 340 -2.57 -51.72 55.60
C ALA A 340 -1.52 -50.61 55.78
N ALA A 341 -0.69 -50.69 56.82
CA ALA A 341 0.43 -49.77 57.03
C ALA A 341 1.63 -50.04 56.09
N ARG A 342 1.79 -51.25 55.55
CA ARG A 342 2.85 -51.56 54.56
C ARG A 342 2.70 -50.79 53.25
N ALA A 343 1.46 -50.54 52.81
CA ALA A 343 1.16 -49.78 51.60
C ALA A 343 1.11 -48.26 51.83
N ALA A 344 1.14 -47.80 53.09
CA ALA A 344 0.99 -46.39 53.43
C ALA A 344 2.26 -45.58 53.13
N VAL A 345 2.11 -44.50 52.37
CA VAL A 345 3.18 -43.57 52.01
C VAL A 345 2.91 -42.20 52.63
N LEU A 346 3.78 -41.80 53.55
CA LEU A 346 3.74 -40.50 54.24
C LEU A 346 4.61 -39.48 53.50
N ARG A 347 4.28 -38.19 53.57
CA ARG A 347 5.20 -37.13 53.08
C ARG A 347 6.03 -36.57 54.24
N GLY A 348 7.36 -36.75 54.20
CA GLY A 348 8.25 -36.30 55.27
C GLY A 348 9.73 -36.34 54.94
N ASP A 349 10.56 -35.90 55.89
CA ASP A 349 12.01 -36.09 55.87
C ASP A 349 12.36 -37.47 56.45
N ARG A 350 12.77 -38.37 55.55
CA ARG A 350 13.17 -39.75 55.85
C ARG A 350 14.33 -39.85 56.85
N ILE A 351 15.25 -38.88 56.86
CA ILE A 351 16.41 -38.89 57.75
C ILE A 351 15.98 -38.48 59.16
N ALA A 352 15.16 -37.43 59.26
CA ALA A 352 14.63 -36.95 60.54
C ALA A 352 13.72 -37.99 61.23
N LEU A 353 12.78 -38.60 60.49
CA LEU A 353 11.90 -39.64 61.04
C LEU A 353 12.65 -40.90 61.47
N ARG A 354 13.68 -41.31 60.71
CA ARG A 354 14.56 -42.43 61.07
C ARG A 354 15.37 -42.14 62.33
N GLU A 355 15.86 -40.92 62.48
CA GLU A 355 16.60 -40.47 63.67
C GLU A 355 15.71 -40.46 64.91
N ALA A 356 14.46 -39.98 64.78
CA ALA A 356 13.47 -40.04 65.85
C ALA A 356 13.16 -41.48 66.28
N LEU A 357 12.95 -42.39 65.33
CA LEU A 357 12.71 -43.82 65.62
C LEU A 357 13.90 -44.47 66.35
N ARG A 358 15.14 -44.24 65.90
CA ARG A 358 16.33 -44.79 66.59
C ARG A 358 16.39 -44.30 68.04
N ASN A 359 16.22 -43.00 68.26
CA ASN A 359 16.20 -42.42 69.62
C ASN A 359 15.10 -43.02 70.52
N LEU A 360 13.94 -43.43 69.98
CA LEU A 360 12.90 -44.11 70.76
C LEU A 360 13.28 -45.57 71.08
N ILE A 361 13.88 -46.30 70.15
CA ILE A 361 14.35 -47.68 70.37
C ILE A 361 15.52 -47.72 71.36
N ASP A 362 16.49 -46.81 71.24
CA ASP A 362 17.64 -46.71 72.14
C ASP A 362 17.19 -46.46 73.60
N ASN A 363 16.21 -45.57 73.79
CA ASN A 363 15.57 -45.34 75.10
C ASN A 363 14.86 -46.60 75.62
N ALA A 364 14.04 -47.27 74.78
CA ALA A 364 13.32 -48.48 75.16
C ALA A 364 14.24 -49.65 75.56
N LEU A 365 15.39 -49.79 74.87
CA LEU A 365 16.41 -50.80 75.19
C LEU A 365 17.21 -50.48 76.46
N THR A 366 17.46 -49.19 76.73
CA THR A 366 18.24 -48.73 77.89
C THR A 366 17.45 -48.83 79.20
N TYR A 367 16.17 -48.45 79.19
CA TYR A 367 15.34 -48.39 80.41
C TYR A 367 14.36 -49.56 80.55
N GLY A 368 14.24 -50.44 79.54
CA GLY A 368 13.41 -51.63 79.55
C GLY A 368 14.21 -52.92 79.77
N ALA A 369 13.79 -53.75 80.73
CA ALA A 369 14.44 -55.04 81.02
C ALA A 369 13.93 -56.21 80.16
N GLY A 370 12.90 -55.99 79.34
CA GLY A 370 12.25 -57.02 78.52
C GLY A 370 12.40 -56.80 77.00
N PRO A 371 11.60 -57.52 76.18
CA PRO A 371 11.56 -57.32 74.74
C PRO A 371 10.85 -56.02 74.37
N VAL A 372 11.40 -55.32 73.39
CA VAL A 372 10.87 -54.11 72.77
C VAL A 372 10.09 -54.49 71.51
N LEU A 373 8.89 -53.93 71.35
CA LEU A 373 8.06 -54.09 70.17
C LEU A 373 7.95 -52.74 69.45
N VAL A 374 8.34 -52.69 68.18
CA VAL A 374 8.08 -51.56 67.29
C VAL A 374 6.86 -51.90 66.47
N GLU A 375 5.80 -51.10 66.60
CA GLU A 375 4.51 -51.33 65.96
C GLU A 375 4.12 -50.19 65.02
N VAL A 376 3.64 -50.52 63.82
CA VAL A 376 3.05 -49.55 62.88
C VAL A 376 1.64 -49.97 62.52
N ALA A 377 0.67 -49.10 62.80
CA ALA A 377 -0.75 -49.36 62.59
C ALA A 377 -1.51 -48.12 62.07
N PRO A 378 -2.66 -48.30 61.39
CA PRO A 378 -3.56 -47.20 61.08
C PRO A 378 -4.18 -46.59 62.35
N ALA A 379 -4.28 -45.26 62.41
CA ALA A 379 -4.81 -44.53 63.57
C ALA A 379 -6.15 -43.81 63.28
N GLY A 380 -6.62 -43.85 62.04
CA GLY A 380 -7.85 -43.23 61.56
C GLY A 380 -7.76 -42.92 60.06
N PRO A 381 -8.81 -42.34 59.45
CA PRO A 381 -8.75 -41.88 58.07
C PRO A 381 -7.59 -40.90 57.88
N GLY A 382 -6.66 -41.23 56.98
CA GLY A 382 -5.49 -40.40 56.70
C GLY A 382 -4.46 -40.26 57.82
N ARG A 383 -4.43 -41.14 58.84
CA ARG A 383 -3.39 -41.14 59.91
C ARG A 383 -2.82 -42.52 60.21
N MET A 384 -1.53 -42.56 60.55
CA MET A 384 -0.76 -43.75 60.91
C MET A 384 0.00 -43.50 62.21
N THR A 385 0.05 -44.51 63.09
CA THR A 385 0.87 -44.49 64.31
C THR A 385 2.09 -45.39 64.17
N LEU A 386 3.23 -44.89 64.65
CA LEU A 386 4.50 -45.60 64.84
C LEU A 386 4.80 -45.61 66.34
N SER A 387 4.72 -46.78 66.97
CA SER A 387 4.83 -46.96 68.41
C SER A 387 6.05 -47.79 68.78
N VAL A 388 6.79 -47.40 69.81
CA VAL A 388 7.82 -48.22 70.45
C VAL A 388 7.35 -48.58 71.85
N LEU A 389 7.21 -49.89 72.13
CA LEU A 389 6.64 -50.42 73.37
C LEU A 389 7.69 -51.25 74.12
N ASP A 390 7.96 -50.89 75.37
CA ASP A 390 8.90 -51.60 76.25
C ASP A 390 8.20 -52.35 77.40
N ARG A 391 9.00 -52.92 78.30
CA ARG A 391 8.60 -53.51 79.59
C ARG A 391 9.44 -52.92 80.74
N GLY A 392 9.73 -51.63 80.67
CA GLY A 392 10.38 -50.86 81.74
C GLY A 392 9.43 -50.53 82.90
N PRO A 393 9.87 -49.74 83.89
CA PRO A 393 9.06 -49.35 85.05
C PRO A 393 7.88 -48.41 84.73
N GLY A 394 7.73 -47.98 83.46
CA GLY A 394 6.79 -46.93 83.07
C GLY A 394 7.28 -45.53 83.45
N ILE A 395 6.44 -44.52 83.22
CA ILE A 395 6.68 -43.13 83.63
C ILE A 395 5.44 -42.65 84.36
N ALA A 396 5.59 -42.04 85.53
CA ALA A 396 4.44 -41.45 86.24
C ALA A 396 3.78 -40.34 85.40
N GLU A 397 2.45 -40.29 85.35
CA GLU A 397 1.69 -39.32 84.53
C GLU A 397 2.13 -37.86 84.72
N ALA A 398 2.50 -37.47 85.94
CA ALA A 398 3.02 -36.13 86.25
C ALA A 398 4.37 -35.81 85.58
N ASP A 399 5.20 -36.82 85.30
CA ASP A 399 6.54 -36.64 84.71
C ASP A 399 6.53 -36.72 83.17
N LYS A 400 5.52 -37.36 82.55
CA LYS A 400 5.47 -37.56 81.08
C LYS A 400 5.63 -36.25 80.28
N PRO A 401 4.92 -35.15 80.58
CA PRO A 401 5.08 -33.90 79.83
C PRO A 401 6.45 -33.22 80.06
N ARG A 402 7.09 -33.50 81.20
CA ARG A 402 8.36 -32.89 81.60
C ARG A 402 9.55 -33.60 80.96
N LEU A 403 9.50 -34.92 80.83
CA LEU A 403 10.55 -35.75 80.22
C LEU A 403 10.64 -35.63 78.70
N MET A 404 9.64 -35.00 78.07
CA MET A 404 9.68 -34.63 76.66
C MET A 404 10.34 -33.25 76.40
N GLN A 405 10.90 -32.62 77.45
CA GLN A 405 11.63 -31.35 77.35
C GLN A 405 13.14 -31.60 77.32
N ARG A 406 13.86 -30.76 76.57
CA ARG A 406 15.31 -30.85 76.35
C ARG A 406 16.09 -30.93 77.67
N PHE A 407 16.95 -31.94 77.81
CA PHE A 407 17.82 -32.22 78.97
C PHE A 407 17.14 -32.70 80.27
N VAL A 408 15.82 -32.94 80.29
CA VAL A 408 15.13 -33.41 81.51
C VAL A 408 15.26 -34.94 81.65
N ARG A 409 15.74 -35.41 82.81
CA ARG A 409 15.86 -36.85 83.14
C ARG A 409 14.84 -37.27 84.21
N GLY A 410 14.43 -38.53 84.17
CA GLY A 410 13.46 -39.12 85.11
C GLY A 410 14.12 -39.78 86.32
N PRO A 411 13.38 -40.07 87.40
CA PRO A 411 13.92 -40.69 88.62
C PRO A 411 14.63 -42.03 88.38
N ALA A 412 14.12 -42.83 87.42
CA ALA A 412 14.72 -44.11 87.02
C ALA A 412 16.04 -43.99 86.21
N GLY A 413 16.46 -42.77 85.86
CA GLY A 413 17.68 -42.50 85.08
C GLY A 413 18.96 -42.34 85.91
N ALA A 414 18.88 -42.42 87.24
CA ALA A 414 20.01 -42.24 88.16
C ALA A 414 20.97 -43.45 88.15
N GLY A 415 21.73 -43.60 87.06
CA GLY A 415 22.71 -44.68 86.88
C GLY A 415 23.15 -44.92 85.43
N HIS A 416 22.46 -44.36 84.44
CA HIS A 416 22.77 -44.56 83.01
C HIS A 416 23.37 -43.30 82.36
N VAL A 417 24.36 -43.49 81.49
CA VAL A 417 24.99 -42.40 80.72
C VAL A 417 24.14 -42.08 79.48
N GLY A 418 23.36 -41.00 79.54
CA GLY A 418 22.49 -40.58 78.43
C GLY A 418 22.21 -39.08 78.41
N SER A 419 22.10 -38.47 77.23
CA SER A 419 22.07 -37.00 77.05
C SER A 419 20.77 -36.30 77.49
N GLY A 420 19.67 -37.04 77.70
CA GLY A 420 18.36 -36.44 77.97
C GLY A 420 17.75 -35.68 76.76
N LEU A 421 18.23 -35.96 75.54
CA LEU A 421 17.77 -35.31 74.31
C LEU A 421 16.84 -36.16 73.45
N GLY A 422 16.85 -37.49 73.58
CA GLY A 422 16.17 -38.39 72.63
C GLY A 422 14.65 -38.18 72.52
N LEU A 423 13.95 -37.96 73.64
CA LEU A 423 12.51 -37.70 73.64
C LEU A 423 12.14 -36.31 73.11
N ASP A 424 12.97 -35.29 73.35
CA ASP A 424 12.81 -33.94 72.79
C ASP A 424 13.02 -33.94 71.27
N ILE A 425 14.03 -34.66 70.78
CA ILE A 425 14.29 -34.84 69.34
C ILE A 425 13.09 -35.54 68.67
N ALA A 426 12.64 -36.67 69.21
CA ALA A 426 11.48 -37.39 68.68
C ALA A 426 10.21 -36.53 68.68
N ARG A 427 9.97 -35.73 69.73
CA ARG A 427 8.85 -34.78 69.80
C ARG A 427 8.93 -33.67 68.75
N ARG A 428 10.11 -33.06 68.57
CA ARG A 428 10.31 -32.00 67.55
C ARG A 428 10.13 -32.53 66.14
N VAL A 429 10.64 -33.72 65.85
CA VAL A 429 10.42 -34.40 64.55
C VAL A 429 8.93 -34.70 64.34
N ALA A 430 8.21 -35.19 65.34
CA ALA A 430 6.76 -35.46 65.22
C ALA A 430 5.97 -34.20 64.84
N LEU A 431 6.20 -33.10 65.57
CA LEU A 431 5.53 -31.82 65.34
C LEU A 431 5.85 -31.23 63.96
N ALA A 432 7.10 -31.36 63.49
CA ALA A 432 7.53 -30.92 62.16
C ALA A 432 6.81 -31.65 61.01
N HIS A 433 6.27 -32.85 61.28
CA HIS A 433 5.55 -33.67 60.31
C HIS A 433 4.01 -33.60 60.48
N GLY A 434 3.50 -32.58 61.17
CA GLY A 434 2.05 -32.43 61.43
C GLY A 434 1.49 -33.46 62.42
N GLY A 435 2.38 -34.13 63.16
CA GLY A 435 2.07 -35.20 64.08
C GLY A 435 2.32 -34.85 65.54
N THR A 436 2.16 -35.84 66.41
CA THR A 436 2.44 -35.70 67.85
C THR A 436 3.17 -36.93 68.39
N LEU A 437 4.01 -36.73 69.42
CA LEU A 437 4.55 -37.80 70.25
C LEU A 437 3.71 -37.89 71.53
N ILE A 438 3.24 -39.08 71.87
CA ILE A 438 2.38 -39.36 73.02
C ILE A 438 3.01 -40.49 73.83
N LEU A 439 3.19 -40.29 75.13
CA LEU A 439 3.66 -41.32 76.05
C LEU A 439 2.46 -41.93 76.77
N ARG A 440 2.26 -43.25 76.68
CA ARG A 440 1.16 -43.98 77.32
C ARG A 440 1.71 -45.13 78.17
N ASP A 441 1.02 -45.47 79.26
CA ASP A 441 1.36 -46.68 80.00
C ASP A 441 0.81 -47.92 79.28
N ARG A 442 1.55 -49.02 79.39
CA ARG A 442 1.24 -50.28 78.71
C ARG A 442 0.51 -51.23 79.64
N GLU A 443 -0.52 -51.90 79.13
CA GLU A 443 -1.23 -52.95 79.85
C GLU A 443 -0.29 -54.12 80.21
N GLY A 444 -0.28 -54.49 81.50
CA GLY A 444 0.71 -55.42 82.07
C GLY A 444 2.12 -54.84 82.31
N GLY A 445 2.27 -53.50 82.32
CA GLY A 445 3.51 -52.80 82.65
C GLY A 445 4.40 -52.46 81.45
N GLY A 446 5.20 -51.40 81.57
CA GLY A 446 6.00 -50.81 80.48
C GLY A 446 5.45 -49.49 79.95
N LEU A 447 6.22 -48.83 79.10
CA LEU A 447 5.85 -47.60 78.40
C LEU A 447 5.55 -47.89 76.91
N ALA A 448 4.64 -47.12 76.33
CA ALA A 448 4.43 -47.03 74.89
C ALA A 448 4.67 -45.58 74.42
N ALA A 449 5.73 -45.35 73.66
CA ALA A 449 6.01 -44.07 73.01
C ALA A 449 5.45 -44.08 71.59
N VAL A 450 4.41 -43.29 71.34
CA VAL A 450 3.59 -43.32 70.11
C VAL A 450 3.75 -42.03 69.31
N LEU A 451 4.26 -42.14 68.09
CA LEU A 451 4.26 -41.09 67.08
C LEU A 451 2.99 -41.23 66.22
N ASP A 452 2.15 -40.20 66.11
CA ASP A 452 0.93 -40.17 65.29
C ASP A 452 1.11 -39.16 64.14
N LEU A 453 0.95 -39.60 62.87
CA LEU A 453 1.39 -38.89 61.66
C LEU A 453 0.35 -38.98 60.50
N PRO A 454 0.19 -37.94 59.64
CA PRO A 454 -0.81 -37.91 58.56
C PRO A 454 -0.34 -38.39 57.15
N LEU A 455 -1.27 -38.86 56.32
CA LEU A 455 -1.09 -39.28 54.91
C LEU A 455 -1.59 -38.22 53.90
N ALA A 456 -1.28 -38.36 52.61
CA ALA A 456 -1.60 -37.37 51.57
C ALA A 456 -2.28 -37.98 50.32
N ASP A 457 -3.21 -37.23 49.72
CA ASP A 457 -4.01 -37.60 48.53
C ASP A 457 -3.32 -37.23 47.19
N ASP A 458 -3.77 -37.86 46.09
CA ASP A 458 -3.16 -37.75 44.75
C ASP A 458 -4.23 -37.77 43.64
N GLU A 459 -4.17 -36.88 42.64
CA GLU A 459 -5.07 -36.90 41.47
C GLU A 459 -4.37 -36.40 40.18
N GLN A 460 -4.75 -36.98 39.03
CA GLN A 460 -4.00 -37.01 37.76
C GLN A 460 -4.52 -36.04 36.69
N GLN A 461 -3.72 -35.75 35.65
CA GLN A 461 -4.25 -35.43 34.30
C GLN A 461 -3.20 -35.51 33.16
N ALA A 462 -3.64 -35.88 31.96
CA ALA A 462 -2.85 -36.02 30.71
C ALA A 462 -3.74 -35.80 29.43
N PRO A 463 -3.29 -36.10 28.17
CA PRO A 463 -3.20 -35.21 26.98
C PRO A 463 -4.39 -35.37 25.97
N PRO A 464 -4.46 -34.85 24.68
CA PRO A 464 -3.40 -34.59 23.68
C PRO A 464 -3.61 -33.42 22.64
N ASP A 465 -3.19 -33.65 21.39
CA ASP A 465 -3.04 -32.82 20.16
C ASP A 465 -3.74 -33.60 18.97
N PRO A 466 -3.65 -33.31 17.63
CA PRO A 466 -3.39 -32.10 16.81
C PRO A 466 -4.38 -31.93 15.59
N ALA A 467 -4.00 -31.21 14.51
CA ALA A 467 -4.83 -30.82 13.33
C ALA A 467 -4.34 -31.34 11.93
N PRO A 468 -5.05 -31.05 10.80
CA PRO A 468 -4.49 -31.13 9.42
C PRO A 468 -4.67 -29.87 8.51
N ARG A 469 -4.21 -29.91 7.23
CA ARG A 469 -4.05 -28.78 6.27
C ARG A 469 -4.44 -29.10 4.80
N GLY A 470 -4.68 -28.05 3.98
CA GLY A 470 -4.42 -27.97 2.52
C GLY A 470 -5.64 -28.16 1.57
N THR A 471 -5.66 -27.75 0.28
CA THR A 471 -4.87 -26.75 -0.52
C THR A 471 -5.59 -26.47 -1.88
N LEU A 472 -5.21 -25.42 -2.63
CA LEU A 472 -5.84 -24.90 -3.88
C LEU A 472 -5.16 -25.32 -5.19
N SER A 473 -5.90 -25.33 -6.32
CA SER A 473 -5.49 -25.03 -7.73
C SER A 473 -6.60 -25.46 -8.74
N ALA A 474 -6.68 -25.11 -10.03
CA ALA A 474 -6.37 -23.93 -10.88
C ALA A 474 -6.75 -24.30 -12.36
N GLY A 475 -7.03 -23.37 -13.29
CA GLY A 475 -7.24 -23.70 -14.73
C GLY A 475 -7.85 -22.58 -15.62
N ILE A 476 -7.39 -22.43 -16.88
CA ILE A 476 -7.58 -21.25 -17.77
C ILE A 476 -7.70 -21.63 -19.27
N ALA A 477 -8.31 -20.75 -20.10
CA ALA A 477 -8.30 -20.64 -21.59
C ALA A 477 -9.16 -21.65 -22.39
N LEU A 478 -9.72 -21.34 -23.57
CA LEU A 478 -9.14 -20.68 -24.76
C LEU A 478 -10.23 -20.10 -25.71
N ALA A 479 -9.86 -19.21 -26.64
CA ALA A 479 -10.71 -18.68 -27.72
C ALA A 479 -9.97 -18.66 -29.08
N ALA A 480 -10.70 -18.80 -30.20
CA ALA A 480 -10.47 -18.18 -31.53
C ALA A 480 -11.25 -18.88 -32.65
N LEU A 481 -12.14 -18.16 -33.36
CA LEU A 481 -12.34 -18.23 -34.83
C LEU A 481 -13.39 -17.21 -35.29
N LEU A 482 -13.07 -16.38 -36.29
CA LEU A 482 -13.90 -15.98 -37.45
C LEU A 482 -13.39 -14.66 -38.08
N ALA A 483 -13.03 -14.74 -39.35
CA ALA A 483 -12.73 -13.62 -40.25
C ALA A 483 -13.15 -14.01 -41.68
N LEU A 484 -13.23 -13.03 -42.60
CA LEU A 484 -13.94 -13.02 -43.91
C LEU A 484 -15.41 -12.58 -43.73
N THR A 485 -15.94 -11.59 -44.46
CA THR A 485 -15.79 -11.31 -45.91
C THR A 485 -15.80 -9.81 -46.31
N LEU A 486 -15.07 -9.49 -47.41
CA LEU A 486 -15.37 -8.57 -48.56
C LEU A 486 -16.54 -7.55 -48.44
N GLY A 487 -16.50 -6.30 -48.93
CA GLY A 487 -15.46 -5.54 -49.67
C GLY A 487 -16.03 -4.71 -50.83
N ALA A 488 -15.75 -3.39 -50.90
CA ALA A 488 -15.93 -2.51 -52.08
C ALA A 488 -15.26 -1.13 -51.85
N SER A 489 -14.46 -0.63 -52.80
CA SER A 489 -13.73 0.65 -52.68
C SER A 489 -14.10 1.66 -53.79
N PRO A 490 -14.23 2.97 -53.48
CA PRO A 490 -14.23 4.03 -54.49
C PRO A 490 -12.80 4.38 -54.94
N LEU A 491 -12.67 5.07 -56.07
CA LEU A 491 -11.36 5.46 -56.64
C LEU A 491 -10.57 6.37 -55.69
N SER A 492 -9.27 6.11 -55.60
CA SER A 492 -8.27 7.03 -55.04
C SER A 492 -7.02 7.03 -55.92
N ALA A 493 -6.26 8.14 -55.92
CA ALA A 493 -5.07 8.29 -56.74
C ALA A 493 -3.94 7.33 -56.29
N GLN A 494 -3.07 6.91 -57.20
CA GLN A 494 -1.96 6.04 -56.84
C GLN A 494 -0.93 6.79 -55.99
N PRO A 495 -0.41 6.19 -54.89
CA PRO A 495 0.60 6.84 -54.05
C PRO A 495 1.90 7.17 -54.79
N VAL A 496 2.50 8.30 -54.44
CA VAL A 496 3.84 8.71 -54.90
C VAL A 496 4.89 8.03 -54.04
N GLN A 497 5.79 7.27 -54.66
CA GLN A 497 6.83 6.49 -53.97
C GLN A 497 8.15 7.27 -53.93
N TYR A 498 8.66 7.48 -52.72
CA TYR A 498 9.96 8.08 -52.42
C TYR A 498 10.93 6.97 -51.99
N PRO A 499 11.91 6.59 -52.83
CA PRO A 499 12.80 5.48 -52.53
C PRO A 499 13.67 5.77 -51.32
N ALA A 500 14.06 4.72 -50.59
CA ALA A 500 14.95 4.84 -49.44
C ALA A 500 16.31 5.42 -49.84
N ARG A 501 16.83 6.35 -49.03
CA ARG A 501 18.21 6.83 -49.18
C ARG A 501 19.21 5.72 -48.81
N PRO A 502 20.34 5.59 -49.53
CA PRO A 502 21.29 4.51 -49.31
C PRO A 502 21.95 4.61 -47.92
N LEU A 503 22.14 3.46 -47.27
CA LEU A 503 22.91 3.35 -46.04
C LEU A 503 24.43 3.50 -46.30
N PRO A 504 25.23 3.84 -45.28
CA PRO A 504 26.69 3.79 -45.35
C PRO A 504 27.19 2.40 -45.79
N ALA A 505 28.27 2.39 -46.57
CA ALA A 505 28.76 1.19 -47.23
C ALA A 505 29.02 0.01 -46.27
N GLY A 506 28.35 -1.13 -46.52
CA GLY A 506 28.48 -2.36 -45.74
C GLY A 506 27.26 -2.74 -44.89
N GLN A 507 26.18 -1.95 -44.91
CA GLN A 507 24.91 -2.28 -44.26
C GLN A 507 23.83 -2.62 -45.29
N GLU A 508 23.19 -3.79 -45.15
CA GLU A 508 21.93 -4.08 -45.85
C GLU A 508 20.79 -3.28 -45.18
N ALA A 509 19.98 -2.60 -46.00
CA ALA A 509 18.81 -1.89 -45.49
C ALA A 509 17.66 -2.89 -45.28
N PRO A 510 17.02 -2.93 -44.10
CA PRO A 510 15.73 -3.61 -43.97
C PRO A 510 14.70 -2.88 -44.86
N ASP A 511 13.86 -3.63 -45.56
CA ASP A 511 12.81 -3.08 -46.43
C ASP A 511 11.70 -2.41 -45.59
N ARG A 512 11.92 -1.14 -45.23
CA ARG A 512 11.06 -0.34 -44.36
C ARG A 512 10.37 0.73 -45.16
N LEU A 513 9.04 0.63 -45.24
CA LEU A 513 8.16 1.57 -45.93
C LEU A 513 7.23 2.26 -44.93
N LEU A 514 7.27 3.58 -44.90
CA LEU A 514 6.32 4.45 -44.19
C LEU A 514 5.23 4.91 -45.17
N ARG A 515 3.96 4.59 -44.89
CA ARG A 515 2.79 4.97 -45.70
C ARG A 515 2.07 6.14 -45.06
N ILE A 516 2.02 7.26 -45.77
CA ILE A 516 1.36 8.47 -45.33
C ILE A 516 0.20 8.74 -46.28
N ALA A 517 -1.01 8.87 -45.76
CA ALA A 517 -2.15 9.37 -46.54
C ALA A 517 -2.52 10.78 -46.04
N GLY A 518 -2.70 11.74 -46.94
CA GLY A 518 -2.93 13.11 -46.50
C GLY A 518 -3.39 14.13 -47.54
N THR A 519 -3.64 15.33 -47.04
CA THR A 519 -4.31 16.44 -47.75
C THR A 519 -3.37 17.60 -48.08
N THR A 520 -2.06 17.34 -48.11
CA THR A 520 -1.04 18.36 -48.40
C THR A 520 -0.51 18.10 -49.80
N ASP A 521 -0.35 19.18 -50.58
CA ASP A 521 0.16 19.09 -51.94
C ASP A 521 1.55 18.43 -51.91
N THR A 522 1.73 17.39 -52.71
CA THR A 522 2.96 16.60 -52.81
C THR A 522 4.20 17.49 -52.98
N GLN A 523 4.09 18.63 -53.68
CA GLN A 523 5.20 19.58 -53.89
C GLN A 523 5.60 20.37 -52.63
N LEU A 524 4.69 20.56 -51.68
CA LEU A 524 4.99 21.20 -50.39
C LEU A 524 5.43 20.16 -49.34
N PHE A 525 4.94 18.93 -49.46
CA PHE A 525 5.20 17.89 -48.47
C PHE A 525 6.52 17.12 -48.69
N VAL A 526 7.05 17.10 -49.92
CA VAL A 526 8.35 16.50 -50.25
C VAL A 526 9.49 16.96 -49.34
N ASP A 527 9.49 18.24 -48.94
CA ASP A 527 10.52 18.80 -48.06
C ASP A 527 10.59 18.12 -46.68
N PHE A 528 9.44 17.67 -46.14
CA PHE A 528 9.40 16.90 -44.90
C PHE A 528 9.86 15.46 -45.13
N ILE A 529 9.45 14.83 -46.23
CA ILE A 529 9.86 13.47 -46.61
C ILE A 529 11.38 13.39 -46.76
N GLU A 530 11.97 14.33 -47.52
CA GLU A 530 13.42 14.40 -47.71
C GLU A 530 14.17 14.56 -46.39
N GLY A 531 13.75 15.52 -45.56
CA GLY A 531 14.40 15.80 -44.28
C GLY A 531 14.26 14.67 -43.26
N PHE A 532 13.16 13.92 -43.32
CA PHE A 532 12.98 12.70 -42.54
C PHE A 532 13.95 11.60 -42.99
N GLN A 533 14.09 11.39 -44.31
CA GLN A 533 15.01 10.41 -44.88
C GLN A 533 16.50 10.78 -44.70
N ASP A 534 16.83 12.07 -44.59
CA ASP A 534 18.18 12.52 -44.18
C ASP A 534 18.57 11.99 -42.79
N GLN A 535 17.60 11.88 -41.88
CA GLN A 535 17.81 11.36 -40.52
C GLN A 535 17.54 9.85 -40.41
N ASN A 536 16.79 9.28 -41.36
CA ASN A 536 16.37 7.88 -41.41
C ASN A 536 16.72 7.24 -42.77
N PRO A 537 18.02 7.12 -43.13
CA PRO A 537 18.43 6.40 -44.33
C PRO A 537 18.00 4.92 -44.23
N GLY A 538 17.70 4.30 -45.37
CA GLY A 538 17.10 2.97 -45.43
C GLY A 538 15.57 2.92 -45.25
N VAL A 539 14.88 4.06 -45.06
CA VAL A 539 13.40 4.12 -45.02
C VAL A 539 12.84 4.72 -46.31
N ALA A 540 11.98 3.99 -47.00
CA ALA A 540 11.16 4.48 -48.12
C ALA A 540 9.86 5.12 -47.61
N VAL A 541 9.27 6.03 -48.39
CA VAL A 541 8.00 6.68 -48.04
C VAL A 541 7.01 6.59 -49.21
N SER A 542 5.80 6.11 -48.94
CA SER A 542 4.65 6.14 -49.84
C SER A 542 3.75 7.31 -49.43
N TYR A 543 3.48 8.27 -50.31
CA TYR A 543 2.58 9.40 -50.05
C TYR A 543 1.32 9.33 -50.92
N ALA A 544 0.16 9.12 -50.30
CA ALA A 544 -1.14 9.12 -50.97
C ALA A 544 -1.85 10.47 -50.74
N GLU A 545 -1.79 11.35 -51.74
CA GLU A 545 -2.51 12.64 -51.72
C GLU A 545 -4.01 12.44 -51.99
N THR A 546 -4.87 13.02 -51.14
CA THR A 546 -6.33 12.90 -51.25
C THR A 546 -7.06 14.03 -50.50
N ASP A 547 -8.34 14.26 -50.81
CA ASP A 547 -9.17 15.27 -50.15
C ASP A 547 -9.48 14.91 -48.69
N SER A 548 -9.68 15.90 -47.82
CA SER A 548 -9.90 15.66 -46.38
C SER A 548 -11.13 14.80 -46.07
N ASN A 549 -12.22 14.96 -46.83
CA ASN A 549 -13.42 14.13 -46.71
C ASN A 549 -13.20 12.71 -47.24
N ALA A 550 -12.40 12.55 -48.29
CA ALA A 550 -12.05 11.25 -48.87
C ALA A 550 -11.08 10.49 -47.97
N LEU A 551 -10.12 11.16 -47.33
CA LEU A 551 -9.22 10.61 -46.33
C LEU A 551 -10.01 10.01 -45.15
N TYR A 552 -10.88 10.83 -44.53
CA TYR A 552 -11.69 10.45 -43.37
C TYR A 552 -12.61 9.26 -43.67
N ARG A 553 -13.41 9.34 -44.73
CA ARG A 553 -14.35 8.26 -45.11
C ARG A 553 -13.61 7.02 -45.63
N GLY A 554 -12.55 7.22 -46.41
CA GLY A 554 -11.73 6.17 -46.98
C GLY A 554 -11.04 5.34 -45.90
N TYR A 555 -10.50 5.98 -44.86
CA TYR A 555 -9.93 5.31 -43.71
C TYR A 555 -10.97 4.48 -42.95
N LEU A 556 -12.09 5.08 -42.54
CA LEU A 556 -13.16 4.36 -41.80
C LEU A 556 -13.76 3.19 -42.60
N ALA A 557 -13.83 3.29 -43.92
CA ALA A 557 -14.31 2.24 -44.80
C ALA A 557 -13.24 1.21 -45.23
N GLY A 558 -11.97 1.36 -44.79
CA GLY A 558 -10.86 0.49 -45.21
C GLY A 558 -10.59 0.51 -46.71
N SER A 559 -10.84 1.64 -47.37
CA SER A 559 -10.85 1.79 -48.84
C SER A 559 -9.80 2.74 -49.41
N LEU A 560 -8.85 3.20 -48.58
CA LEU A 560 -7.64 3.88 -49.05
C LEU A 560 -6.75 2.95 -49.92
N PRO A 561 -5.87 3.47 -50.79
CA PRO A 561 -5.02 2.65 -51.67
C PRO A 561 -4.13 1.66 -50.94
N GLU A 562 -3.62 2.06 -49.78
CA GLU A 562 -2.76 1.28 -48.89
C GLU A 562 -3.21 1.55 -47.44
N PRO A 563 -3.05 0.60 -46.50
CA PRO A 563 -3.27 0.86 -45.08
C PRO A 563 -2.24 1.90 -44.58
N PRO A 564 -2.67 3.08 -44.10
CA PRO A 564 -1.77 4.15 -43.73
C PRO A 564 -1.09 3.89 -42.38
N ASP A 565 0.19 4.20 -42.32
CA ASP A 565 0.94 4.28 -41.06
C ASP A 565 0.71 5.64 -40.37
N LEU A 566 0.42 6.69 -41.15
CA LEU A 566 0.17 8.05 -40.69
C LEU A 566 -0.91 8.75 -41.54
N LEU A 567 -1.86 9.43 -40.87
CA LEU A 567 -2.88 10.27 -41.49
C LEU A 567 -2.55 11.76 -41.28
N ILE A 568 -2.59 12.57 -42.35
CA ILE A 568 -2.26 14.01 -42.29
C ILE A 568 -3.37 14.85 -42.93
N SER A 569 -4.10 15.65 -42.16
CA SER A 569 -5.23 16.46 -42.66
C SER A 569 -5.18 17.92 -42.23
N SER A 570 -5.62 18.82 -43.10
CA SER A 570 -5.99 20.21 -42.77
C SER A 570 -7.41 20.34 -42.19
N ALA A 571 -8.27 19.31 -42.32
CA ALA A 571 -9.53 19.23 -41.60
C ALA A 571 -9.26 18.62 -40.21
N SER A 572 -8.83 19.45 -39.27
CA SER A 572 -8.43 19.03 -37.93
C SER A 572 -9.60 18.54 -37.07
N ASP A 573 -10.83 18.98 -37.37
CA ASP A 573 -12.08 18.46 -36.81
C ASP A 573 -12.32 16.99 -37.18
N LEU A 574 -12.13 16.61 -38.44
CA LEU A 574 -12.27 15.22 -38.89
C LEU A 574 -11.21 14.30 -38.25
N GLN A 575 -9.97 14.79 -38.10
CA GLN A 575 -8.92 14.07 -37.37
C GLN A 575 -9.23 13.99 -35.87
N PHE A 576 -9.75 15.07 -35.28
CA PHE A 576 -10.27 15.09 -33.91
C PHE A 576 -11.34 14.02 -33.72
N LYS A 577 -12.29 13.90 -34.65
CA LYS A 577 -13.31 12.85 -34.62
C LYS A 577 -12.72 11.44 -34.72
N LEU A 578 -11.78 11.18 -35.61
CA LEU A 578 -11.11 9.86 -35.68
C LEU A 578 -10.44 9.49 -34.36
N ALA A 579 -9.68 10.41 -33.76
CA ALA A 579 -9.05 10.13 -32.46
C ALA A 579 -10.10 9.92 -31.38
N ASN A 580 -11.06 10.84 -31.23
CA ASN A 580 -12.18 10.77 -30.28
C ASN A 580 -12.91 9.42 -30.31
N ASP A 581 -13.14 8.90 -31.51
CA ASP A 581 -13.92 7.69 -31.74
C ASP A 581 -13.12 6.40 -31.49
N GLY A 582 -11.79 6.48 -31.31
CA GLY A 582 -10.94 5.34 -30.92
C GLY A 582 -9.79 5.04 -31.86
N HIS A 583 -9.75 5.68 -33.04
CA HIS A 583 -8.89 5.27 -34.15
C HIS A 583 -7.44 5.74 -34.07
N ALA A 584 -7.05 6.53 -33.05
CA ALA A 584 -5.69 7.01 -32.87
C ALA A 584 -4.90 6.24 -31.80
N GLN A 585 -3.63 5.95 -32.08
CA GLN A 585 -2.64 5.57 -31.07
C GLN A 585 -2.10 6.82 -30.37
N ALA A 586 -1.90 6.73 -29.06
CA ALA A 586 -1.13 7.73 -28.32
C ALA A 586 0.38 7.53 -28.53
N HIS A 587 1.13 8.63 -28.66
CA HIS A 587 2.58 8.67 -28.80
C HIS A 587 3.18 9.83 -28.00
N ALA A 588 3.84 9.53 -26.87
CA ALA A 588 4.52 10.54 -26.07
C ALA A 588 5.79 11.06 -26.75
N SER A 589 5.63 12.03 -27.66
CA SER A 589 6.74 12.68 -28.36
C SER A 589 7.55 13.56 -27.38
N PRO A 590 8.90 13.55 -27.42
CA PRO A 590 9.73 14.45 -26.62
C PRO A 590 9.59 15.94 -27.02
N TRP A 591 8.83 16.24 -28.08
CA TRP A 591 8.59 17.59 -28.56
C TRP A 591 7.19 18.14 -28.24
N THR A 592 6.25 17.33 -27.73
CA THR A 592 4.86 17.79 -27.46
C THR A 592 4.84 18.96 -26.47
N GLU A 593 5.63 18.90 -25.39
CA GLU A 593 5.73 19.98 -24.38
C GLU A 593 6.22 21.33 -24.95
N GLY A 594 6.82 21.32 -26.15
CA GLY A 594 7.26 22.53 -26.86
C GLY A 594 6.21 23.12 -27.82
N LEU A 595 5.04 22.49 -27.95
CA LEU A 595 3.92 22.98 -28.74
C LEU A 595 2.97 23.83 -27.90
N PRO A 596 2.18 24.73 -28.51
CA PRO A 596 1.08 25.39 -27.82
C PRO A 596 -0.04 24.41 -27.42
N ASP A 597 -0.65 24.57 -26.24
CA ASP A 597 -1.74 23.72 -25.71
C ASP A 597 -2.95 23.53 -26.65
N TRP A 598 -3.15 24.43 -27.62
CA TRP A 598 -4.23 24.35 -28.60
C TRP A 598 -3.91 23.41 -29.78
N ALA A 599 -2.63 23.05 -29.96
CA ALA A 599 -2.08 22.41 -31.13
C ALA A 599 -1.96 20.88 -31.02
N HIS A 600 -2.18 20.29 -29.84
CA HIS A 600 -2.09 18.84 -29.64
C HIS A 600 -3.23 18.35 -28.75
N TRP A 601 -3.56 17.07 -28.85
CA TRP A 601 -4.64 16.47 -28.06
C TRP A 601 -4.28 15.04 -27.64
N ARG A 602 -4.28 14.78 -26.32
CA ARG A 602 -4.07 13.46 -25.68
C ARG A 602 -2.83 12.65 -26.11
N ASP A 603 -1.82 13.31 -26.71
CA ASP A 603 -0.73 12.63 -27.45
C ASP A 603 -1.24 11.71 -28.58
N GLU A 604 -2.47 11.89 -29.05
CA GLU A 604 -3.11 11.13 -30.14
C GLU A 604 -3.16 11.94 -31.44
N ILE A 605 -3.16 13.28 -31.34
CA ILE A 605 -3.16 14.22 -32.47
C ILE A 605 -2.09 15.30 -32.27
N PHE A 606 -1.34 15.58 -33.32
CA PHE A 606 -0.26 16.57 -33.33
C PHE A 606 -0.42 17.57 -34.48
N GLY A 607 -0.73 18.82 -34.14
CA GLY A 607 -0.61 19.98 -35.02
C GLY A 607 0.85 20.34 -35.24
N PHE A 608 1.25 20.55 -36.49
CA PHE A 608 2.65 20.86 -36.86
C PHE A 608 2.83 22.10 -37.73
N THR A 609 1.74 22.73 -38.17
CA THR A 609 1.75 23.93 -39.04
C THR A 609 0.99 25.09 -38.41
N PHE A 610 1.28 26.32 -38.83
CA PHE A 610 0.52 27.51 -38.46
C PHE A 610 0.03 28.21 -39.73
N GLU A 611 -1.22 27.96 -40.12
CA GLU A 611 -1.76 28.38 -41.41
C GLU A 611 -2.93 29.34 -41.20
N PRO A 612 -2.78 30.64 -41.53
CA PRO A 612 -3.89 31.60 -41.41
C PRO A 612 -4.88 31.44 -42.57
N ALA A 613 -6.16 31.66 -42.32
CA ALA A 613 -7.16 31.89 -43.36
C ALA A 613 -7.04 33.35 -43.84
N VAL A 614 -6.69 33.55 -45.12
CA VAL A 614 -6.35 34.87 -45.66
C VAL A 614 -7.25 35.28 -46.81
N ILE A 615 -7.29 36.61 -47.05
CA ILE A 615 -7.84 37.17 -48.27
C ILE A 615 -6.70 37.27 -49.29
N VAL A 616 -6.90 36.71 -50.49
CA VAL A 616 -5.94 36.79 -51.61
C VAL A 616 -6.54 37.67 -52.70
N TYR A 617 -5.75 38.52 -53.34
CA TYR A 617 -6.23 39.40 -54.41
C TYR A 617 -5.24 39.53 -55.55
N ASN A 618 -5.71 39.94 -56.72
CA ASN A 618 -4.85 40.27 -57.85
C ASN A 618 -4.50 41.77 -57.84
N PRO A 619 -3.22 42.18 -57.69
CA PRO A 619 -2.82 43.60 -57.63
C PRO A 619 -3.05 44.38 -58.93
N ARG A 620 -3.34 43.71 -60.05
CA ARG A 620 -3.71 44.35 -61.32
C ARG A 620 -5.20 44.73 -61.38
N LEU A 621 -6.02 44.16 -60.49
CA LEU A 621 -7.49 44.29 -60.49
C LEU A 621 -8.03 45.05 -59.27
N ILE A 622 -7.28 45.04 -58.16
CA ILE A 622 -7.56 45.82 -56.95
C ILE A 622 -6.39 46.76 -56.70
N ALA A 623 -6.70 48.06 -56.62
CA ALA A 623 -5.70 49.11 -56.52
C ALA A 623 -5.06 49.17 -55.11
N PRO A 624 -3.80 49.61 -54.98
CA PRO A 624 -3.19 49.89 -53.69
C PRO A 624 -4.03 50.87 -52.85
N GLY A 625 -4.31 50.50 -51.61
CA GLY A 625 -5.13 51.29 -50.69
C GLY A 625 -6.65 51.03 -50.79
N THR A 626 -7.12 50.23 -51.75
CA THR A 626 -8.55 49.84 -51.87
C THR A 626 -8.79 48.37 -51.53
N GLN A 627 -7.80 47.68 -50.96
CA GLN A 627 -7.96 46.29 -50.51
C GLN A 627 -8.78 46.24 -49.21
N PRO A 628 -9.75 45.32 -49.07
CA PRO A 628 -10.44 45.13 -47.80
C PRO A 628 -9.49 44.50 -46.79
N ARG A 629 -9.29 45.17 -45.65
CA ARG A 629 -8.43 44.68 -44.55
C ARG A 629 -9.20 44.02 -43.42
N SER A 630 -10.53 44.06 -43.42
CA SER A 630 -11.38 43.38 -42.43
C SER A 630 -12.52 42.62 -43.12
N HIS A 631 -13.13 41.66 -42.42
CA HIS A 631 -14.31 40.94 -42.89
C HIS A 631 -15.48 41.88 -43.18
N THR A 632 -15.61 42.93 -42.35
CA THR A 632 -16.63 43.98 -42.50
C THR A 632 -16.37 44.87 -43.73
N GLU A 633 -15.11 45.22 -44.00
CA GLU A 633 -14.73 45.93 -45.23
C GLU A 633 -14.95 45.08 -46.48
N LEU A 634 -14.64 43.77 -46.42
CA LEU A 634 -14.89 42.85 -47.53
C LEU A 634 -16.39 42.76 -47.85
N ALA A 635 -17.23 42.50 -46.84
CA ALA A 635 -18.69 42.47 -47.03
C ALA A 635 -19.19 43.80 -47.63
N SER A 636 -18.76 44.93 -47.07
CA SER A 636 -19.17 46.27 -47.54
C SER A 636 -18.69 46.57 -48.96
N LEU A 637 -17.50 46.12 -49.35
CA LEU A 637 -16.95 46.27 -50.71
C LEU A 637 -17.78 45.50 -51.75
N LEU A 638 -18.18 44.27 -51.44
CA LEU A 638 -19.00 43.43 -52.30
C LEU A 638 -20.45 43.93 -52.38
N GLU A 639 -21.03 44.38 -51.27
CA GLU A 639 -22.35 45.01 -51.21
C GLU A 639 -22.44 46.30 -52.06
N GLN A 640 -21.39 47.13 -52.04
CA GLN A 640 -21.35 48.42 -52.73
C GLN A 640 -20.95 48.34 -54.21
N GLN A 641 -20.16 47.34 -54.61
CA GLN A 641 -19.63 47.21 -55.97
C GLN A 641 -19.99 45.85 -56.63
N PRO A 642 -21.24 45.36 -56.56
CA PRO A 642 -21.57 43.99 -56.97
C PRO A 642 -21.27 43.73 -58.46
N GLU A 643 -21.56 44.69 -59.33
CA GLU A 643 -21.27 44.59 -60.78
C GLU A 643 -19.78 44.43 -61.10
N ARG A 644 -18.89 45.00 -60.26
CA ARG A 644 -17.43 44.88 -60.44
C ARG A 644 -16.92 43.48 -60.07
N PHE A 645 -17.57 42.85 -59.09
CA PHE A 645 -17.13 41.61 -58.47
C PHE A 645 -17.94 40.38 -58.89
N ARG A 646 -19.04 40.55 -59.66
CA ARG A 646 -19.89 39.46 -60.14
C ARG A 646 -19.09 38.35 -60.83
N GLY A 647 -19.12 37.13 -60.29
CA GLY A 647 -18.39 35.98 -60.82
C GLY A 647 -16.86 36.10 -60.76
N ARG A 648 -16.32 37.06 -60.00
CA ARG A 648 -14.88 37.37 -59.85
C ARG A 648 -14.36 37.29 -58.42
N VAL A 649 -15.20 36.82 -57.51
CA VAL A 649 -14.81 36.46 -56.13
C VAL A 649 -14.90 34.96 -55.99
N ALA A 650 -14.03 34.34 -55.20
CA ALA A 650 -14.16 32.94 -54.83
C ALA A 650 -13.98 32.68 -53.33
N THR A 651 -14.52 31.57 -52.87
CA THR A 651 -14.33 31.00 -51.53
C THR A 651 -14.42 29.47 -51.63
N TYR A 652 -14.21 28.78 -50.52
CA TYR A 652 -14.39 27.33 -50.46
C TYR A 652 -15.83 26.89 -50.74
N ASP A 653 -15.97 25.80 -51.50
CA ASP A 653 -17.16 24.94 -51.46
C ASP A 653 -17.14 24.19 -50.13
N ILE A 654 -17.91 24.68 -49.16
CA ILE A 654 -17.95 24.08 -47.81
C ILE A 654 -18.74 22.77 -47.75
N ALA A 655 -19.53 22.43 -48.77
CA ALA A 655 -20.22 21.14 -48.83
C ALA A 655 -19.25 20.02 -49.23
N ARG A 656 -18.28 20.34 -50.12
CA ARG A 656 -17.25 19.42 -50.63
C ARG A 656 -15.93 19.44 -49.85
N SER A 657 -15.47 20.61 -49.42
CA SER A 657 -14.19 20.79 -48.73
C SER A 657 -14.33 20.73 -47.21
N GLY A 658 -13.66 19.76 -46.57
CA GLY A 658 -13.70 19.63 -45.11
C GLY A 658 -13.01 20.80 -44.39
N VAL A 659 -11.86 21.26 -44.90
CA VAL A 659 -11.20 22.47 -44.37
C VAL A 659 -12.04 23.74 -44.62
N GLY A 660 -12.76 23.82 -45.75
CA GLY A 660 -13.72 24.89 -46.00
C GLY A 660 -14.87 24.92 -44.98
N HIS A 661 -15.47 23.77 -44.70
CA HIS A 661 -16.50 23.60 -43.66
C HIS A 661 -15.98 23.97 -42.26
N LEU A 662 -14.78 23.53 -41.92
CA LEU A 662 -14.12 23.86 -40.65
C LEU A 662 -13.95 25.38 -40.51
N LEU A 663 -13.35 26.06 -41.49
CA LEU A 663 -13.15 27.51 -41.45
C LEU A 663 -14.48 28.27 -41.35
N ALA A 664 -15.49 27.89 -42.13
CA ALA A 664 -16.80 28.55 -42.12
C ALA A 664 -17.56 28.35 -40.80
N THR A 665 -17.50 27.15 -40.19
CA THR A 665 -18.14 26.91 -38.89
C THR A 665 -17.41 27.60 -37.75
N GLN A 666 -16.08 27.74 -37.80
CA GLN A 666 -15.32 28.52 -36.84
C GLN A 666 -15.59 30.03 -36.99
N ASP A 667 -15.63 30.56 -38.21
CA ASP A 667 -16.04 31.94 -38.48
C ASP A 667 -17.42 32.25 -37.89
N GLN A 668 -18.40 31.37 -38.09
CA GLN A 668 -19.75 31.52 -37.55
C GLN A 668 -19.78 31.57 -36.02
N GLN A 669 -18.86 30.87 -35.35
CA GLN A 669 -18.76 30.87 -33.88
C GLN A 669 -18.15 32.17 -33.33
N ILE A 670 -17.17 32.75 -34.02
CA ILE A 670 -16.44 33.95 -33.52
C ILE A 670 -16.99 35.28 -34.07
N SER A 671 -17.70 35.27 -35.20
CA SER A 671 -18.10 36.48 -35.92
C SER A 671 -19.61 36.56 -36.16
N SER A 672 -20.25 37.55 -35.54
CA SER A 672 -21.65 37.90 -35.83
C SER A 672 -21.88 38.46 -37.25
N GLN A 673 -20.81 38.75 -38.00
CA GLN A 673 -20.88 39.23 -39.38
C GLN A 673 -20.82 38.10 -40.42
N PHE A 674 -20.59 36.83 -40.02
CA PHE A 674 -20.41 35.69 -40.94
C PHE A 674 -21.53 35.59 -42.00
N TRP A 675 -22.80 35.59 -41.57
CA TRP A 675 -23.93 35.48 -42.50
C TRP A 675 -24.13 36.72 -43.39
N ARG A 676 -23.70 37.91 -42.95
CA ARG A 676 -23.68 39.11 -43.79
C ARG A 676 -22.63 38.95 -44.90
N LEU A 677 -21.43 38.48 -44.55
CA LEU A 677 -20.37 38.22 -45.52
C LEU A 677 -20.78 37.12 -46.52
N ALA A 678 -21.43 36.05 -46.06
CA ALA A 678 -22.03 35.03 -46.92
C ALA A 678 -23.06 35.64 -47.89
N SER A 679 -23.98 36.48 -47.40
CA SER A 679 -24.95 37.18 -48.26
C SER A 679 -24.29 38.10 -49.29
N ALA A 680 -23.17 38.74 -48.92
CA ALA A 680 -22.37 39.55 -49.82
C ALA A 680 -21.68 38.70 -50.92
N PHE A 681 -21.30 37.44 -50.64
CA PHE A 681 -20.82 36.49 -51.65
C PHE A 681 -21.92 36.07 -52.64
N GLY A 682 -23.11 35.72 -52.14
CA GLY A 682 -24.25 35.38 -53.01
C GLY A 682 -24.66 36.53 -53.93
N ARG A 683 -24.62 37.77 -53.42
CA ARG A 683 -24.91 38.99 -54.20
C ARG A 683 -23.95 39.25 -55.37
N VAL A 684 -22.76 38.64 -55.35
CA VAL A 684 -21.73 38.77 -56.40
C VAL A 684 -21.48 37.45 -57.14
N ASP A 685 -22.41 36.49 -57.06
CA ASP A 685 -22.29 35.18 -57.73
C ASP A 685 -20.90 34.54 -57.50
N ALA A 686 -20.45 34.53 -56.23
CA ALA A 686 -19.11 34.09 -55.87
C ALA A 686 -18.89 32.61 -56.23
N ARG A 687 -17.72 32.30 -56.80
CA ARG A 687 -17.38 30.96 -57.22
C ARG A 687 -16.96 30.11 -56.03
N LEU A 688 -17.42 28.86 -56.00
CA LEU A 688 -17.04 27.88 -55.00
C LEU A 688 -16.03 26.89 -55.60
N SER A 689 -15.00 26.52 -54.85
CA SER A 689 -14.01 25.49 -55.22
C SER A 689 -13.60 24.70 -53.99
N ASP A 690 -13.26 23.42 -54.14
CA ASP A 690 -12.77 22.57 -53.06
C ASP A 690 -11.27 22.73 -52.76
N SER A 691 -10.53 23.48 -53.59
CA SER A 691 -9.07 23.50 -53.61
C SER A 691 -8.44 24.92 -53.55
N SER A 692 -7.63 25.19 -52.53
CA SER A 692 -6.86 26.46 -52.43
C SER A 692 -5.95 26.72 -53.65
N PRO A 693 -5.16 25.74 -54.16
CA PRO A 693 -4.41 25.89 -55.41
C PRO A 693 -5.23 26.44 -56.59
N GLN A 694 -6.40 25.86 -56.87
CA GLN A 694 -7.27 26.30 -57.97
C GLN A 694 -7.72 27.75 -57.80
N ILE A 695 -8.13 28.12 -56.57
CA ILE A 695 -8.54 29.48 -56.23
C ILE A 695 -7.37 30.46 -56.44
N ILE A 696 -6.17 30.12 -55.95
CA ILE A 696 -4.97 30.97 -56.07
C ILE A 696 -4.56 31.14 -57.52
N ASP A 697 -4.57 30.07 -58.32
CA ASP A 697 -4.22 30.12 -59.74
C ASP A 697 -5.22 30.98 -60.55
N ALA A 698 -6.51 30.92 -60.22
CA ALA A 698 -7.54 31.78 -60.82
C ALA A 698 -7.44 33.26 -60.38
N VAL A 699 -6.97 33.54 -59.15
CA VAL A 699 -6.61 34.92 -58.75
C VAL A 699 -5.33 35.38 -59.47
N ALA A 700 -4.31 34.54 -59.58
CA ALA A 700 -3.04 34.87 -60.25
C ALA A 700 -3.20 35.15 -61.75
N SER A 701 -4.07 34.40 -62.44
CA SER A 701 -4.39 34.60 -63.85
C SER A 701 -5.13 35.93 -64.12
N GLY A 702 -5.84 36.45 -63.11
CA GLY A 702 -6.71 37.63 -63.22
C GLY A 702 -8.16 37.30 -63.62
N GLU A 703 -8.52 36.02 -63.67
CA GLU A 703 -9.91 35.58 -63.77
C GLU A 703 -10.71 36.07 -62.55
N LEU A 704 -10.19 35.78 -61.35
CA LEU A 704 -10.70 36.30 -60.08
C LEU A 704 -9.96 37.58 -59.68
N ALA A 705 -10.70 38.52 -59.09
CA ALA A 705 -10.14 39.72 -58.49
C ALA A 705 -9.70 39.50 -57.03
N LEU A 706 -10.44 38.65 -56.30
CA LEU A 706 -10.28 38.39 -54.88
C LEU A 706 -10.76 36.98 -54.51
N ALA A 707 -10.19 36.40 -53.46
CA ALA A 707 -10.66 35.19 -52.81
C ALA A 707 -10.63 35.30 -51.29
N TYR A 708 -11.57 34.62 -50.62
CA TYR A 708 -11.75 34.59 -49.16
C TYR A 708 -11.42 33.22 -48.57
N ASN A 709 -11.01 33.19 -47.30
CA ASN A 709 -10.64 31.99 -46.53
C ASN A 709 -9.69 31.03 -47.25
N VAL A 710 -8.77 31.57 -48.05
CA VAL A 710 -7.72 30.78 -48.71
C VAL A 710 -6.65 30.41 -47.68
N LEU A 711 -6.04 29.24 -47.82
CA LEU A 711 -4.94 28.81 -46.93
C LEU A 711 -3.70 29.68 -47.17
N GLY A 712 -3.31 30.44 -46.15
CA GLY A 712 -2.24 31.42 -46.24
C GLY A 712 -0.87 30.81 -46.54
N SER A 713 -0.59 29.60 -46.07
CA SER A 713 0.59 28.81 -46.45
C SER A 713 0.76 28.73 -47.97
N TYR A 714 -0.28 28.29 -48.68
CA TYR A 714 -0.29 28.18 -50.14
C TYR A 714 -0.18 29.54 -50.81
N ALA A 715 -0.92 30.55 -50.32
CA ALA A 715 -0.91 31.89 -50.90
C ALA A 715 0.47 32.57 -50.74
N LEU A 716 1.10 32.43 -49.58
CA LEU A 716 2.42 32.98 -49.26
C LEU A 716 3.53 32.21 -50.00
N ALA A 717 3.42 30.88 -50.14
CA ALA A 717 4.31 30.07 -50.96
C ALA A 717 4.29 30.52 -52.44
N ARG A 718 3.11 30.61 -53.05
CA ARG A 718 2.96 31.07 -54.44
C ARG A 718 3.40 32.53 -54.61
N GLN A 719 3.15 33.40 -53.63
CA GLN A 719 3.65 34.79 -53.65
C GLN A 719 5.19 34.83 -53.60
N ALA A 720 5.83 34.01 -52.77
CA ALA A 720 7.30 33.92 -52.70
C ALA A 720 7.93 33.34 -53.99
N GLN A 721 7.20 32.48 -54.71
CA GLN A 721 7.53 32.01 -56.06
C GLN A 721 7.29 33.07 -57.17
N GLY A 722 6.82 34.27 -56.82
CA GLY A 722 6.60 35.38 -57.75
C GLY A 722 5.24 35.40 -58.44
N ALA A 723 4.25 34.63 -57.96
CA ALA A 723 2.89 34.73 -58.47
C ALA A 723 2.33 36.17 -58.28
N PRO A 724 1.60 36.73 -59.27
CA PRO A 724 1.10 38.10 -59.23
C PRO A 724 -0.14 38.25 -58.32
N ILE A 725 0.03 37.92 -57.04
CA ILE A 725 -1.00 37.93 -56.00
C ILE A 725 -0.54 38.78 -54.80
N GLY A 726 -1.50 39.42 -54.15
CA GLY A 726 -1.34 40.02 -52.83
C GLY A 726 -2.07 39.18 -51.78
N VAL A 727 -1.50 39.11 -50.58
CA VAL A 727 -2.05 38.38 -49.44
C VAL A 727 -2.38 39.38 -48.33
N ILE A 728 -3.53 39.21 -47.69
CA ILE A 728 -4.02 40.05 -46.60
C ILE A 728 -4.38 39.12 -45.43
N VAL A 729 -3.64 39.26 -44.34
CA VAL A 729 -4.06 38.81 -43.01
C VAL A 729 -5.02 39.89 -42.48
N PRO A 730 -6.28 39.57 -42.13
CA PRO A 730 -7.23 40.59 -41.71
C PRO A 730 -6.87 41.31 -40.40
N ASP A 731 -7.33 42.55 -40.27
CA ASP A 731 -7.07 43.48 -39.18
C ASP A 731 -8.10 43.40 -38.04
N ASP A 732 -9.19 42.64 -38.19
CA ASP A 732 -10.17 42.36 -37.14
C ASP A 732 -9.86 41.05 -36.41
N TYR A 733 -9.87 39.93 -37.12
CA TYR A 733 -9.42 38.64 -36.61
C TYR A 733 -8.87 37.77 -37.76
N VAL A 734 -8.06 36.76 -37.44
CA VAL A 734 -7.63 35.75 -38.40
C VAL A 734 -7.74 34.37 -37.80
N LEU A 735 -8.51 33.48 -38.44
CA LEU A 735 -8.50 32.06 -38.10
C LEU A 735 -7.14 31.47 -38.43
N ALA A 736 -6.54 30.71 -37.50
CA ALA A 736 -5.32 29.95 -37.75
C ALA A 736 -5.60 28.47 -37.54
N LEU A 737 -5.51 27.66 -38.61
CA LEU A 737 -5.55 26.21 -38.46
C LEU A 737 -4.15 25.65 -38.18
N THR A 738 -4.14 24.39 -37.78
CA THR A 738 -2.96 23.53 -37.86
C THR A 738 -3.32 22.26 -38.61
N ARG A 739 -2.45 21.81 -39.52
CA ARG A 739 -2.51 20.46 -40.08
C ARG A 739 -2.14 19.49 -38.99
N THR A 740 -2.91 18.43 -38.90
CA THR A 740 -2.80 17.45 -37.82
C THR A 740 -2.33 16.11 -38.35
N MET A 741 -1.35 15.54 -37.64
CA MET A 741 -0.90 14.15 -37.79
C MET A 741 -1.63 13.26 -36.79
N LEU A 742 -2.07 12.08 -37.23
CA LEU A 742 -2.71 11.04 -36.42
C LEU A 742 -2.14 9.68 -36.82
N ILE A 743 -1.79 8.84 -35.84
CA ILE A 743 -1.29 7.47 -36.08
C ILE A 743 -2.45 6.48 -35.90
N PRO A 744 -2.91 5.77 -36.95
CA PRO A 744 -4.00 4.79 -36.85
C PRO A 744 -3.73 3.67 -35.83
N GLN A 745 -4.75 3.19 -35.11
CA GLN A 745 -4.63 2.02 -34.21
C GLN A 745 -4.08 0.78 -34.92
N ASP A 746 -4.43 0.61 -36.19
CA ASP A 746 -4.09 -0.49 -37.08
C ASP A 746 -2.90 -0.20 -38.01
N ALA A 747 -2.16 0.89 -37.77
CA ALA A 747 -0.96 1.27 -38.52
C ALA A 747 0.04 0.10 -38.66
N PRO A 748 0.39 -0.33 -39.89
CA PRO A 748 1.33 -1.44 -40.13
C PRO A 748 2.75 -1.26 -39.55
N ALA A 749 3.27 -0.03 -39.55
CA ALA A 749 4.60 0.36 -39.08
C ALA A 749 4.52 1.60 -38.16
N PRO A 750 3.92 1.45 -36.96
CA PRO A 750 3.65 2.59 -36.08
C PRO A 750 4.94 3.19 -35.50
N ASP A 751 6.04 2.43 -35.45
CA ASP A 751 7.37 2.92 -35.09
C ASP A 751 7.92 3.95 -36.09
N LEU A 752 7.69 3.75 -37.39
CA LEU A 752 8.04 4.72 -38.42
C LEU A 752 7.15 5.97 -38.34
N ALA A 753 5.85 5.79 -38.11
CA ALA A 753 4.91 6.90 -37.96
C ALA A 753 5.26 7.80 -36.76
N ARG A 754 5.60 7.20 -35.61
CA ARG A 754 6.09 7.90 -34.41
C ARG A 754 7.39 8.66 -34.70
N ALA A 755 8.35 8.04 -35.39
CA ALA A 755 9.59 8.71 -35.79
C ALA A 755 9.35 9.89 -36.74
N PHE A 756 8.36 9.80 -37.63
CA PHE A 756 7.99 10.90 -38.53
C PHE A 756 7.31 12.06 -37.78
N VAL A 757 6.44 11.75 -36.81
CA VAL A 757 5.86 12.74 -35.89
C VAL A 757 6.97 13.45 -35.11
N ASP A 758 7.87 12.70 -34.47
CA ASP A 758 9.01 13.25 -33.72
C ASP A 758 9.90 14.14 -34.58
N PHE A 759 10.22 13.71 -35.81
CA PHE A 759 10.96 14.52 -36.76
C PHE A 759 10.23 15.84 -37.11
N THR A 760 8.93 15.77 -37.39
CA THR A 760 8.14 16.91 -37.86
C THR A 760 7.93 17.97 -36.76
N LEU A 761 7.84 17.54 -35.50
CA LEU A 761 7.76 18.42 -34.32
C LEU A 761 9.14 18.92 -33.84
N SER A 762 10.23 18.26 -34.24
CA SER A 762 11.59 18.67 -33.90
C SER A 762 11.96 20.07 -34.45
N PRO A 763 13.03 20.71 -33.95
CA PRO A 763 13.54 21.95 -34.53
C PRO A 763 13.85 21.86 -36.03
N ALA A 764 14.25 20.67 -36.53
CA ALA A 764 14.52 20.46 -37.94
C ALA A 764 13.24 20.46 -38.79
N GLY A 765 12.21 19.71 -38.37
CA GLY A 765 10.90 19.70 -39.02
C GLY A 765 10.21 21.07 -38.98
N GLN A 766 10.27 21.76 -37.84
CA GLN A 766 9.72 23.10 -37.70
C GLN A 766 10.52 24.16 -38.50
N SER A 767 11.82 23.97 -38.72
CA SER A 767 12.60 24.82 -39.65
C SER A 767 12.18 24.61 -41.12
N ILE A 768 11.73 23.42 -41.50
CA ILE A 768 11.14 23.16 -42.83
C ILE A 768 9.81 23.88 -42.96
N ALA A 769 8.93 23.77 -41.97
CA ALA A 769 7.65 24.49 -41.90
C ALA A 769 7.82 26.01 -41.98
N ALA A 770 8.82 26.57 -41.27
CA ALA A 770 9.13 27.99 -41.27
C ALA A 770 9.86 28.51 -42.51
N GLY A 771 10.40 27.60 -43.32
CA GLY A 771 11.29 27.89 -44.44
C GLY A 771 10.71 27.45 -45.77
N ARG A 772 11.30 26.40 -46.35
CA ARG A 772 11.07 25.95 -47.73
C ARG A 772 9.61 25.54 -48.03
N ALA A 773 8.96 24.83 -47.12
CA ALA A 773 7.59 24.36 -47.31
C ALA A 773 6.52 25.46 -47.08
N ALA A 774 6.89 26.58 -46.45
CA ALA A 774 6.02 27.73 -46.16
C ALA A 774 4.68 27.41 -45.46
N LEU A 775 4.60 26.28 -44.74
CA LEU A 775 3.40 25.90 -43.98
C LEU A 775 3.26 26.63 -42.63
N GLY A 776 4.28 27.39 -42.22
CA GLY A 776 4.30 28.10 -40.95
C GLY A 776 4.73 27.22 -39.78
N SER A 777 5.78 27.58 -39.04
CA SER A 777 6.13 26.89 -37.80
C SER A 777 5.12 27.21 -36.69
N ILE A 778 4.60 26.17 -36.05
CA ILE A 778 3.74 26.26 -34.86
C ILE A 778 4.54 26.33 -33.55
N ARG A 779 5.83 25.94 -33.59
CA ARG A 779 6.72 26.05 -32.43
C ARG A 779 7.03 27.53 -32.11
N PRO A 780 6.77 28.01 -30.87
CA PRO A 780 7.10 29.36 -30.45
C PRO A 780 8.61 29.65 -30.54
N GLY A 781 8.97 30.85 -30.98
CA GLY A 781 10.36 31.29 -31.08
C GLY A 781 11.18 30.59 -32.17
N ALA A 782 10.53 29.90 -33.11
CA ALA A 782 11.18 29.38 -34.30
C ALA A 782 11.77 30.51 -35.17
N THR A 783 12.73 30.18 -36.03
CA THR A 783 13.38 31.14 -36.94
C THR A 783 13.07 30.80 -38.39
N GLY A 784 12.61 31.80 -39.14
CA GLY A 784 12.33 31.68 -40.57
C GLY A 784 11.50 32.84 -41.10
N PRO A 785 11.22 32.92 -42.41
CA PRO A 785 10.21 33.84 -42.95
C PRO A 785 8.79 33.52 -42.44
N TRP A 786 8.45 32.24 -42.25
CA TRP A 786 7.08 31.79 -41.97
C TRP A 786 6.94 31.27 -40.52
N THR A 787 6.94 32.16 -39.54
CA THR A 787 6.69 31.80 -38.13
C THR A 787 5.35 32.34 -37.68
N GLN A 788 4.73 31.73 -36.67
CA GLN A 788 3.50 32.24 -36.05
C GLN A 788 3.57 33.74 -35.76
N GLU A 789 4.68 34.21 -35.17
CA GLU A 789 4.86 35.62 -34.78
C GLU A 789 4.96 36.54 -36.00
N ARG A 790 5.64 36.10 -37.06
CA ARG A 790 5.77 36.88 -38.30
C ARG A 790 4.47 36.96 -39.09
N ILE A 791 3.75 35.85 -39.16
CA ILE A 791 2.45 35.78 -39.84
C ILE A 791 1.42 36.62 -39.08
N ALA A 792 1.37 36.51 -37.76
CA ALA A 792 0.52 37.36 -36.92
C ALA A 792 0.81 38.85 -37.11
N ALA A 793 2.08 39.24 -37.24
CA ALA A 793 2.50 40.63 -37.47
C ALA A 793 2.15 41.19 -38.88
N MET A 794 1.61 40.40 -39.81
CA MET A 794 1.13 40.87 -41.11
C MET A 794 -0.25 41.56 -41.04
N GLY A 795 -1.02 41.28 -39.98
CA GLY A 795 -2.30 41.91 -39.68
C GLY A 795 -2.26 42.67 -38.36
N ARG A 796 -3.36 43.36 -38.05
CA ARG A 796 -3.60 43.97 -36.73
C ARG A 796 -4.62 43.21 -35.88
N GLY A 797 -5.27 42.21 -36.48
CA GLY A 797 -6.36 41.46 -35.87
C GLY A 797 -5.88 40.47 -34.81
N SER A 798 -6.83 39.99 -34.02
CA SER A 798 -6.56 38.89 -33.09
C SER A 798 -6.39 37.57 -33.85
N VAL A 799 -5.31 36.84 -33.57
CA VAL A 799 -5.15 35.46 -34.05
C VAL A 799 -6.10 34.56 -33.26
N GLN A 800 -6.95 33.82 -33.96
CA GLN A 800 -7.94 32.90 -33.42
C GLN A 800 -7.54 31.47 -33.83
N PRO A 801 -6.71 30.76 -33.03
CA PRO A 801 -6.30 29.42 -33.36
C PRO A 801 -7.45 28.42 -33.19
N ILE A 802 -7.61 27.52 -34.15
CA ILE A 802 -8.60 26.44 -34.11
C ILE A 802 -8.06 25.33 -33.20
N ALA A 803 -8.43 25.40 -31.92
CA ALA A 803 -7.92 24.51 -30.88
C ALA A 803 -8.47 23.08 -31.01
N LEU A 804 -7.60 22.08 -30.85
CA LEU A 804 -7.94 20.65 -30.87
C LEU A 804 -8.68 20.24 -29.58
N ARG A 805 -9.99 20.51 -29.53
CA ARG A 805 -10.83 20.35 -28.33
C ARG A 805 -12.19 19.75 -28.66
N PRO A 806 -12.92 19.14 -27.69
CA PRO A 806 -14.23 18.53 -27.92
C PRO A 806 -15.27 19.42 -28.61
N VAL A 807 -15.13 20.75 -28.52
CA VAL A 807 -16.00 21.72 -29.23
C VAL A 807 -15.97 21.57 -30.76
N LEU A 808 -14.91 21.01 -31.35
CA LEU A 808 -14.85 20.74 -32.80
C LEU A 808 -15.90 19.72 -33.24
N LEU A 809 -16.31 18.79 -32.37
CA LEU A 809 -17.36 17.80 -32.66
C LEU A 809 -18.72 18.47 -32.96
N VAL A 810 -18.96 19.69 -32.45
CA VAL A 810 -20.19 20.45 -32.69
C VAL A 810 -20.33 20.81 -34.17
N GLY A 811 -19.24 21.18 -34.85
CA GLY A 811 -19.25 21.49 -36.28
C GLY A 811 -19.53 20.27 -37.17
N LEU A 812 -19.34 19.05 -36.64
CA LEU A 812 -19.51 17.77 -37.32
C LEU A 812 -20.86 17.08 -37.02
N ASP A 813 -21.66 17.61 -36.09
CA ASP A 813 -22.98 17.10 -35.77
C ASP A 813 -23.86 17.03 -37.04
N PRO A 814 -24.48 15.87 -37.37
CA PRO A 814 -25.25 15.71 -38.60
C PRO A 814 -26.36 16.74 -38.79
N GLN A 815 -27.13 17.06 -37.74
CA GLN A 815 -28.26 17.97 -37.82
C GLN A 815 -27.79 19.43 -37.98
N ARG A 816 -26.81 19.88 -37.18
CA ARG A 816 -26.20 21.22 -37.28
C ARG A 816 -25.49 21.39 -38.62
N ARG A 817 -24.70 20.41 -39.07
CA ARG A 817 -24.00 20.44 -40.36
C ARG A 817 -24.99 20.52 -41.53
N SER A 818 -26.06 19.72 -41.52
CA SER A 818 -27.09 19.75 -42.56
C SER A 818 -27.70 21.16 -42.68
N ARG A 819 -28.19 21.72 -41.56
CA ARG A 819 -28.77 23.07 -41.51
C ARG A 819 -27.80 24.14 -41.98
N PHE A 820 -26.56 24.12 -41.48
CA PHE A 820 -25.53 25.09 -41.84
C PHE A 820 -25.26 25.10 -43.35
N LEU A 821 -25.18 23.92 -43.97
CA LEU A 821 -24.99 23.80 -45.42
C LEU A 821 -26.22 24.24 -46.21
N THR A 822 -27.44 23.90 -45.78
CA THR A 822 -28.68 24.37 -46.43
C THR A 822 -28.76 25.90 -46.40
N THR A 823 -28.58 26.53 -45.23
CA THR A 823 -28.61 27.99 -45.11
C THR A 823 -27.47 28.65 -45.90
N TRP A 824 -26.28 28.05 -45.96
CA TRP A 824 -25.21 28.52 -46.85
C TRP A 824 -25.60 28.45 -48.33
N GLN A 825 -26.16 27.33 -48.79
CA GLN A 825 -26.56 27.12 -50.17
C GLN A 825 -27.66 28.11 -50.60
N GLU A 826 -28.67 28.33 -49.74
CA GLU A 826 -29.74 29.32 -49.93
C GLU A 826 -29.20 30.77 -50.03
N ILE A 827 -28.16 31.11 -49.29
CA ILE A 827 -27.61 32.48 -49.21
C ILE A 827 -26.55 32.74 -50.28
N VAL A 828 -25.68 31.77 -50.57
CA VAL A 828 -24.47 31.95 -51.39
C VAL A 828 -24.63 31.43 -52.82
N ALA A 829 -25.44 30.39 -53.03
CA ALA A 829 -25.65 29.77 -54.34
C ALA A 829 -27.14 29.44 -54.63
N PRO A 830 -28.08 30.40 -54.48
CA PRO A 830 -29.50 30.15 -54.66
C PRO A 830 -29.82 29.64 -56.07
N GLY A 831 -30.29 28.38 -56.16
CA GLY A 831 -30.70 27.74 -57.41
C GLY A 831 -29.71 26.72 -58.00
N VAL A 832 -28.56 26.50 -57.36
CA VAL A 832 -27.71 25.32 -57.63
C VAL A 832 -28.12 24.21 -56.65
N PRO A 833 -28.63 23.05 -57.11
CA PRO A 833 -29.09 21.95 -56.26
C PRO A 833 -27.93 21.15 -55.62
#